data_AF-A0A1I8D221-F1
#
_entry.id   AF-A0A1I8D221-F1
#
_cell.length_a   1.000
_cell.length_b   1.000
_cell.length_c   1.000
_cell.angle_alpha   90.00
_cell.angle_beta   90.00
_cell.angle_gamma   90.00
#
_symmetry.space_group_name_H-M   'P 1'
#
loop_
_entity.id
_entity.type
_entity.pdbx_description
1 polymer ?
#
loop_
_entity_poly.entity_id
_entity_poly.type
_entity_poly.pdbx_seq_one_letter_code
_entity_poly.pdbx_strand_id
1 'polypeptide(L)'
;MVYTHNTHLNSLIFQIVNNTFADNTYGNWIAILTGLRGTWSTEFPLELKDDWSMWFDSYPFIWQQFNSQGYATFFAEDRADIATLNYMGKLFGFKTQPTDYYFRPFWIDVEERINFKQSKFGCYQGQINTKIQLDYLSQFLDIYKDKKKFVWWWSTEMSHDSFNAISSMDDIYLNFLKQNEKKLENSVVVLFSDHGNRYDSIRETIVGRYENRMPFLGVKLPKSLNEFNPELIKMMKANSQKMTTQFDLHAFLNSLLNKEWDTKVSERRAYSLLHEHPNNRTCLNAQIPATYCPCNQEIILSVDQAQDAINVLMRLLNEKLKNFSNFIKNDKKYKCMPFSLKEVSYVSLTVPSSSILIDQQTGGKDLPKNINVIYRIMLQMASPSNALIEALLEKNLGTGFVSWRSRRFHVVILLMMGITFFVFSRTHLSITMICMVNSTAINSLSKSHYNSPIEQRGKIESKCLAADINQTTQSIAIVESSGQFVWPPYVQHLIFSASFWGAFISILIGGVLADRTSPKNLCLIAAIGYAICSATFPYLAQNYGHYPVVLSRFVMGVIGEGVLPPSANAILSAWIPNEEKGIALAFFTTGVQLSSIFGVPVAAHFCDNSFLGWQSVFYLCSFCLLVWVIPFYFLIENSPRKARWLGVSEREFLKKKLKNYFANKTEKRKIKVQWMKLFKSPAFLSLLFCKFVANIYNTFTTIYLPSFYKETLYVDVISNGFMSSVPFVFQVLFKIGAGYVSKELQVRNILSSTQAVKICQLVSGIGVTIGFFMIPFVIDCERPYITVILVTFVSSCFGVSASGFLTSSLTIVASSHIGKITAISQFISIIGRILTPFGIIFLKKESSSQTSWNLILITIGSMWLLASITFAYFGNAEEIEFDQTEDKDNDAKNIQIEEIQNILTAA
;
A
#
# COMPACT_ATOMS: atom_id res chain seq x y z
N MET A 1 -10.36 -49.60 10.18
CA MET A 1 -11.44 -48.81 10.84
C MET A 1 -12.48 -48.26 9.86
N VAL A 2 -12.08 -47.52 8.81
CA VAL A 2 -13.00 -46.94 7.80
C VAL A 2 -13.76 -48.00 7.01
N TYR A 3 -13.06 -49.06 6.58
CA TYR A 3 -13.68 -50.21 5.90
C TYR A 3 -14.76 -50.87 6.78
N THR A 4 -14.42 -51.12 8.05
CA THR A 4 -15.28 -51.68 9.09
C THR A 4 -16.55 -50.87 9.35
N HIS A 5 -16.40 -49.54 9.43
CA HIS A 5 -17.53 -48.62 9.66
C HIS A 5 -18.48 -48.60 8.46
N ASN A 6 -17.92 -48.60 7.24
CA ASN A 6 -18.70 -48.54 6.01
C ASN A 6 -19.44 -49.85 5.71
N THR A 7 -18.79 -51.00 5.88
CA THR A 7 -19.39 -52.31 5.56
C THR A 7 -20.46 -52.75 6.56
N HIS A 8 -20.34 -52.37 7.84
CA HIS A 8 -21.25 -52.86 8.89
C HIS A 8 -22.33 -51.87 9.32
N LEU A 9 -22.11 -50.56 9.23
CA LEU A 9 -23.07 -49.57 9.72
C LEU A 9 -23.84 -48.82 8.63
N ASN A 10 -23.52 -49.03 7.35
CA ASN A 10 -24.12 -48.33 6.21
C ASN A 10 -24.03 -46.79 6.36
N SER A 11 -22.85 -46.32 6.76
CA SER A 11 -22.57 -44.91 7.03
C SER A 11 -22.38 -44.09 5.75
N LEU A 12 -22.77 -42.83 5.77
CA LEU A 12 -22.42 -41.87 4.72
C LEU A 12 -21.01 -41.33 4.95
N ILE A 13 -20.12 -41.52 3.97
CA ILE A 13 -18.76 -40.97 4.00
C ILE A 13 -18.74 -39.62 3.30
N PHE A 14 -18.21 -38.61 4.00
CA PHE A 14 -17.92 -37.30 3.44
C PHE A 14 -16.55 -37.38 2.75
N GLN A 15 -16.56 -37.68 1.45
CA GLN A 15 -15.38 -37.96 0.63
C GLN A 15 -14.55 -36.69 0.36
N ILE A 16 -15.22 -35.54 0.38
CA ILE A 16 -14.65 -34.25 0.05
C ILE A 16 -14.82 -33.38 1.29
N VAL A 17 -13.75 -33.32 2.10
CA VAL A 17 -13.38 -32.16 2.92
C VAL A 17 -14.18 -31.99 4.22
N ASN A 18 -13.66 -32.48 5.34
CA ASN A 18 -13.89 -31.88 6.67
C ASN A 18 -12.66 -31.03 7.01
N ASN A 19 -12.63 -29.76 6.61
CA ASN A 19 -11.43 -28.94 6.75
C ASN A 19 -11.06 -28.68 8.21
N THR A 20 -9.78 -28.85 8.54
CA THR A 20 -9.21 -28.40 9.82
C THR A 20 -9.13 -26.88 9.88
N PHE A 21 -9.19 -26.33 11.09
CA PHE A 21 -9.03 -24.89 11.35
C PHE A 21 -7.83 -24.57 12.24
N ALA A 22 -7.24 -25.61 12.82
CA ALA A 22 -6.08 -25.53 13.70
C ALA A 22 -5.18 -26.77 13.51
N ASP A 23 -3.89 -26.59 13.82
CA ASP A 23 -2.85 -27.63 13.74
C ASP A 23 -2.99 -28.74 14.81
N ASN A 24 -3.88 -28.60 15.80
CA ASN A 24 -4.00 -29.55 16.90
C ASN A 24 -5.46 -29.87 17.27
N THR A 25 -5.65 -30.94 18.03
CA THR A 25 -6.94 -31.43 18.50
C THR A 25 -7.76 -30.36 19.20
N TYR A 26 -7.12 -29.58 20.08
CA TYR A 26 -7.78 -28.51 20.85
C TYR A 26 -8.56 -27.54 19.97
N GLY A 27 -7.92 -26.92 18.98
CA GLY A 27 -8.59 -25.92 18.14
C GLY A 27 -9.73 -26.50 17.31
N ASN A 28 -9.56 -27.73 16.81
CA ASN A 28 -10.61 -28.43 16.04
C ASN A 28 -11.78 -28.87 16.92
N TRP A 29 -11.52 -29.36 18.13
CA TRP A 29 -12.55 -29.75 19.10
C TRP A 29 -13.38 -28.57 19.59
N ILE A 30 -12.75 -27.44 19.92
CA ILE A 30 -13.47 -26.24 20.34
C ILE A 30 -14.46 -25.79 19.27
N ALA A 31 -14.09 -25.87 17.99
CA ALA A 31 -14.99 -25.56 16.88
C ALA A 31 -16.23 -26.46 16.85
N ILE A 32 -16.07 -27.79 17.04
CA ILE A 32 -17.19 -28.75 17.04
C ILE A 32 -18.05 -28.61 18.29
N LEU A 33 -17.42 -28.45 19.45
CA LEU A 33 -18.10 -28.53 20.73
C LEU A 33 -18.75 -27.23 21.15
N THR A 34 -18.24 -26.07 20.71
CA THR A 34 -18.73 -24.76 21.15
C THR A 34 -19.23 -23.88 20.01
N GLY A 35 -18.88 -24.21 18.75
CA GLY A 35 -19.12 -23.35 17.60
C GLY A 35 -18.20 -22.13 17.53
N LEU A 36 -17.30 -21.95 18.50
CA LEU A 36 -16.34 -20.85 18.59
C LEU A 36 -14.97 -21.26 18.01
N ARG A 37 -14.15 -20.30 17.62
CA ARG A 37 -12.78 -20.56 17.15
C ARG A 37 -11.80 -20.61 18.34
N GLY A 38 -11.10 -21.74 18.50
CA GLY A 38 -10.21 -21.99 19.64
C GLY A 38 -8.77 -21.49 19.53
N THR A 39 -8.38 -20.80 18.45
CA THR A 39 -6.99 -20.36 18.21
C THR A 39 -6.92 -19.03 17.47
N TRP A 40 -6.06 -18.10 17.91
CA TRP A 40 -5.71 -16.85 17.23
C TRP A 40 -6.93 -16.07 16.70
N SER A 41 -7.94 -15.83 17.54
CA SER A 41 -9.10 -15.02 17.18
C SER A 41 -9.72 -14.30 18.36
N THR A 42 -10.31 -13.15 18.09
CA THR A 42 -11.09 -12.33 19.04
C THR A 42 -12.41 -12.99 19.50
N GLU A 43 -12.83 -14.08 18.86
CA GLU A 43 -14.04 -14.84 19.20
C GLU A 43 -13.88 -15.69 20.48
N PHE A 44 -12.64 -15.94 20.89
CA PHE A 44 -12.32 -16.53 22.19
C PHE A 44 -11.92 -15.37 23.11
N PRO A 45 -12.73 -15.00 24.12
CA PRO A 45 -12.60 -13.73 24.85
C PRO A 45 -11.35 -13.63 25.75
N LEU A 46 -10.54 -14.68 25.83
CA LEU A 46 -9.26 -14.70 26.52
C LEU A 46 -8.24 -15.31 25.56
N GLU A 47 -7.28 -14.51 25.12
CA GLU A 47 -6.01 -15.04 24.60
C GLU A 47 -5.54 -16.13 25.57
N LEU A 48 -5.10 -17.28 25.05
CA LEU A 48 -4.26 -18.19 25.82
C LEU A 48 -3.11 -17.32 26.31
N LYS A 49 -3.15 -16.90 27.58
CA LYS A 49 -2.03 -16.24 28.24
C LYS A 49 -0.80 -17.11 27.99
N ASP A 50 0.39 -16.53 27.92
CA ASP A 50 1.62 -17.29 27.66
C ASP A 50 1.84 -18.47 28.64
N ASP A 51 1.14 -18.46 29.79
CA ASP A 51 1.11 -19.52 30.81
C ASP A 51 0.10 -20.67 30.56
N TRP A 52 -0.81 -20.55 29.58
CA TRP A 52 -1.84 -21.54 29.20
C TRP A 52 -2.79 -21.96 30.33
N SER A 53 -2.93 -21.13 31.37
CA SER A 53 -3.65 -21.50 32.61
C SER A 53 -5.16 -21.17 32.59
N MET A 54 -5.99 -22.12 32.13
CA MET A 54 -7.44 -21.89 32.00
C MET A 54 -8.35 -23.04 32.46
N TRP A 55 -9.55 -22.66 32.92
CA TRP A 55 -10.66 -23.55 33.27
C TRP A 55 -11.79 -23.41 32.25
N PHE A 56 -12.45 -24.52 31.91
CA PHE A 56 -13.41 -24.62 30.80
C PHE A 56 -14.89 -24.59 31.22
N ASP A 57 -15.19 -24.48 32.52
CA ASP A 57 -16.55 -24.57 33.07
C ASP A 57 -17.52 -23.51 32.51
N SER A 58 -17.05 -22.30 32.18
CA SER A 58 -17.88 -21.20 31.71
C SER A 58 -18.20 -21.24 30.21
N TYR A 59 -17.67 -22.21 29.48
CA TYR A 59 -17.79 -22.27 28.02
C TYR A 59 -19.03 -23.04 27.58
N PRO A 60 -19.66 -22.64 26.46
CA PRO A 60 -20.93 -23.21 26.01
C PRO A 60 -20.72 -24.53 25.26
N PHE A 61 -20.24 -25.55 25.96
CA PHE A 61 -20.07 -26.88 25.38
C PHE A 61 -21.43 -27.49 25.04
N ILE A 62 -21.54 -28.08 23.85
CA ILE A 62 -22.80 -28.61 23.32
C ILE A 62 -23.37 -29.74 24.19
N TRP A 63 -22.52 -30.52 24.86
CA TRP A 63 -22.98 -31.54 25.82
C TRP A 63 -23.80 -30.95 26.97
N GLN A 64 -23.54 -29.70 27.39
CA GLN A 64 -24.34 -29.02 28.41
C GLN A 64 -25.77 -28.78 27.90
N GLN A 65 -25.92 -28.43 26.62
CA GLN A 65 -27.22 -28.25 25.99
C GLN A 65 -27.97 -29.58 25.88
N PHE A 66 -27.29 -30.67 25.49
CA PHE A 66 -27.87 -32.01 25.50
C PHE A 66 -28.30 -32.45 26.91
N ASN A 67 -27.48 -32.20 27.94
CA ASN A 67 -27.83 -32.51 29.34
C ASN A 67 -29.07 -31.72 29.78
N SER A 68 -29.14 -30.42 29.45
CA SER A 68 -30.30 -29.58 29.78
C SER A 68 -31.62 -30.07 29.15
N GLN A 69 -31.55 -30.82 28.04
CA GLN A 69 -32.70 -31.47 27.40
C GLN A 69 -32.92 -32.92 27.87
N GLY A 70 -32.29 -33.33 28.97
CA GLY A 70 -32.50 -34.61 29.63
C GLY A 70 -31.71 -35.79 29.03
N TYR A 71 -30.68 -35.54 28.23
CA TYR A 71 -29.78 -36.61 27.75
C TYR A 71 -28.79 -37.00 28.85
N ALA A 72 -28.48 -38.29 28.98
CA ALA A 72 -27.31 -38.74 29.73
C ALA A 72 -26.05 -38.43 28.90
N THR A 73 -25.08 -37.77 29.52
CA THR A 73 -23.86 -37.28 28.85
C THR A 73 -22.62 -38.07 29.28
N PHE A 74 -21.79 -38.42 28.31
CA PHE A 74 -20.57 -39.21 28.51
C PHE A 74 -19.38 -38.54 27.81
N PHE A 75 -18.26 -38.39 28.51
CA PHE A 75 -17.01 -37.89 27.97
C PHE A 75 -15.82 -38.76 28.40
N ALA A 76 -15.07 -39.29 27.43
CA ALA A 76 -13.87 -40.08 27.68
C ALA A 76 -12.75 -39.81 26.67
N GLU A 77 -11.51 -39.79 27.20
CA GLU A 77 -10.23 -39.75 26.48
C GLU A 77 -9.31 -40.80 27.13
N ASP A 78 -8.42 -41.46 26.36
CA ASP A 78 -7.54 -42.56 26.82
C ASP A 78 -6.12 -42.15 27.27
N ARG A 79 -5.76 -40.87 27.18
CA ARG A 79 -4.45 -40.35 27.64
C ARG A 79 -4.65 -39.17 28.59
N ALA A 80 -4.43 -39.34 29.89
CA ALA A 80 -4.74 -38.29 30.87
C ALA A 80 -3.68 -37.18 30.95
N ASP A 81 -2.45 -37.48 30.53
CA ASP A 81 -1.27 -36.58 30.49
C ASP A 81 -1.32 -35.54 29.36
N ILE A 82 -1.82 -35.94 28.19
CA ILE A 82 -1.98 -35.10 26.99
C ILE A 82 -3.44 -34.91 26.58
N ALA A 83 -4.39 -35.17 27.48
CA ALA A 83 -5.82 -34.95 27.26
C ALA A 83 -6.10 -33.54 26.73
N THR A 84 -7.04 -33.44 25.78
CA THR A 84 -7.21 -32.26 24.91
C THR A 84 -7.46 -30.97 25.70
N LEU A 85 -8.18 -31.07 26.82
CA LEU A 85 -8.53 -29.94 27.69
C LEU A 85 -7.70 -29.89 28.99
N ASN A 86 -6.74 -30.81 29.17
CA ASN A 86 -5.92 -30.98 30.38
C ASN A 86 -4.40 -31.09 30.07
N TYR A 87 -3.95 -30.52 28.97
CA TYR A 87 -2.62 -30.72 28.40
C TYR A 87 -1.46 -30.30 29.33
N MET A 88 -0.62 -31.28 29.71
CA MET A 88 0.65 -31.11 30.46
C MET A 88 0.57 -30.23 31.72
N GLY A 89 -0.57 -30.24 32.42
CA GLY A 89 -0.78 -29.42 33.62
C GLY A 89 -0.83 -27.91 33.38
N LYS A 90 -0.82 -27.48 32.11
CA LYS A 90 -0.98 -26.09 31.71
C LYS A 90 -2.46 -25.74 31.56
N LEU A 91 -3.20 -26.53 30.79
CA LEU A 91 -4.65 -26.46 30.76
C LEU A 91 -5.22 -27.21 31.97
N PHE A 92 -6.08 -26.55 32.77
CA PHE A 92 -6.59 -27.15 34.01
C PHE A 92 -7.86 -28.00 33.80
N GLY A 93 -8.47 -27.93 32.61
CA GLY A 93 -9.71 -28.65 32.31
C GLY A 93 -10.90 -28.04 33.02
N PHE A 94 -11.64 -28.84 33.79
CA PHE A 94 -12.89 -28.45 34.42
C PHE A 94 -12.80 -28.52 35.95
N LYS A 95 -13.30 -27.49 36.64
CA LYS A 95 -13.42 -27.49 38.12
C LYS A 95 -14.52 -28.42 38.57
N THR A 96 -15.60 -28.46 37.80
CA THR A 96 -16.76 -29.30 38.01
C THR A 96 -16.80 -30.40 36.95
N GLN A 97 -17.38 -31.55 37.30
CA GLN A 97 -17.48 -32.65 36.35
C GLN A 97 -18.29 -32.21 35.10
N PRO A 98 -17.74 -32.27 33.88
CA PRO A 98 -18.34 -31.62 32.70
C PRO A 98 -19.56 -32.37 32.11
N THR A 99 -19.65 -33.67 32.37
CA THR A 99 -20.69 -34.60 31.89
C THR A 99 -21.10 -35.55 33.00
N ASP A 100 -22.26 -36.20 32.89
CA ASP A 100 -22.75 -37.15 33.91
C ASP A 100 -21.74 -38.30 34.15
N TYR A 101 -21.05 -38.73 33.09
CA TYR A 101 -19.97 -39.70 33.14
C TYR A 101 -18.71 -39.08 32.53
N TYR A 102 -17.67 -38.94 33.34
CA TYR A 102 -16.38 -38.41 32.92
C TYR A 102 -15.27 -39.42 33.26
N PHE A 103 -14.62 -39.98 32.23
CA PHE A 103 -13.73 -41.13 32.41
C PHE A 103 -12.30 -40.78 32.85
N ARG A 104 -11.90 -39.51 32.74
CA ARG A 104 -10.52 -39.09 33.03
C ARG A 104 -10.00 -39.48 34.44
N PRO A 105 -10.77 -39.35 35.54
CA PRO A 105 -10.29 -39.71 36.87
C PRO A 105 -9.80 -41.16 36.98
N PHE A 106 -10.39 -42.08 36.20
CA PHE A 106 -9.93 -43.46 36.13
C PHE A 106 -8.50 -43.56 35.56
N TRP A 107 -8.24 -42.90 34.44
CA TRP A 107 -6.90 -42.93 33.82
C TRP A 107 -5.83 -42.26 34.66
N ILE A 108 -6.16 -41.18 35.39
CA ILE A 108 -5.23 -40.56 36.33
C ILE A 108 -4.79 -41.56 37.41
N ASP A 109 -5.73 -42.27 38.03
CA ASP A 109 -5.40 -43.27 39.05
C ASP A 109 -4.58 -44.42 38.46
N VAL A 110 -4.99 -44.93 37.28
CA VAL A 110 -4.31 -46.03 36.60
C VAL A 110 -2.87 -45.68 36.21
N GLU A 111 -2.64 -44.51 35.61
CA GLU A 111 -1.32 -44.03 35.19
C GLU A 111 -0.34 -43.88 36.36
N GLU A 112 -0.83 -43.59 37.56
CA GLU A 112 0.00 -43.49 38.77
C GLU A 112 0.47 -44.86 39.31
N ARG A 113 -0.27 -45.95 39.02
CA ARG A 113 0.03 -47.29 39.53
C ARG A 113 1.30 -47.89 38.92
N ILE A 114 2.05 -48.64 39.74
CA ILE A 114 3.26 -49.38 39.32
C ILE A 114 2.92 -50.38 38.20
N ASN A 115 1.76 -51.05 38.28
CA ASN A 115 1.35 -52.05 37.29
C ASN A 115 1.18 -51.45 35.88
N PHE A 116 0.70 -50.21 35.78
CA PHE A 116 0.61 -49.52 34.50
C PHE A 116 2.00 -49.15 33.97
N LYS A 117 2.86 -48.59 34.83
CA LYS A 117 4.24 -48.23 34.49
C LYS A 117 5.11 -49.43 34.06
N GLN A 118 4.78 -50.63 34.51
CA GLN A 118 5.43 -51.89 34.12
C GLN A 118 4.77 -52.57 32.90
N SER A 119 3.58 -52.14 32.50
CA SER A 119 2.88 -52.74 31.36
C SER A 119 3.53 -52.33 30.03
N LYS A 120 3.37 -53.16 29.00
CA LYS A 120 3.77 -52.78 27.64
C LYS A 120 2.90 -51.63 27.15
N PHE A 121 3.46 -50.79 26.27
CA PHE A 121 2.76 -49.69 25.62
C PHE A 121 1.35 -50.10 25.13
N GLY A 122 0.33 -49.30 25.47
CA GLY A 122 -1.05 -49.53 25.06
C GLY A 122 -1.82 -50.57 25.88
N CYS A 123 -1.23 -51.10 26.96
CA CYS A 123 -1.85 -52.14 27.79
C CYS A 123 -1.84 -51.80 29.28
N TYR A 124 -2.86 -52.28 30.00
CA TYR A 124 -2.96 -52.27 31.44
C TYR A 124 -3.41 -53.66 31.93
N GLN A 125 -2.60 -54.30 32.77
CA GLN A 125 -2.85 -55.66 33.30
C GLN A 125 -3.15 -56.72 32.20
N GLY A 126 -2.50 -56.61 31.04
CA GLY A 126 -2.70 -57.54 29.92
C GLY A 126 -3.94 -57.27 29.08
N GLN A 127 -4.71 -56.21 29.37
CA GLN A 127 -5.79 -55.71 28.52
C GLN A 127 -5.35 -54.47 27.76
N ILE A 128 -5.83 -54.31 26.53
CA ILE A 128 -5.56 -53.12 25.71
C ILE A 128 -6.36 -51.94 26.27
N ASN A 129 -5.71 -50.80 26.48
CA ASN A 129 -6.29 -49.63 27.13
C ASN A 129 -7.57 -49.12 26.44
N THR A 130 -7.56 -49.03 25.11
CA THR A 130 -8.73 -48.65 24.32
C THR A 130 -9.91 -49.60 24.52
N LYS A 131 -9.65 -50.90 24.69
CA LYS A 131 -10.70 -51.89 24.95
C LYS A 131 -11.39 -51.61 26.28
N ILE A 132 -10.62 -51.31 27.34
CA ILE A 132 -11.17 -50.95 28.66
C ILE A 132 -12.15 -49.77 28.54
N GLN A 133 -11.78 -48.74 27.76
CA GLN A 133 -12.62 -47.57 27.57
C GLN A 133 -13.88 -47.87 26.72
N LEU A 134 -13.77 -48.72 25.70
CA LEU A 134 -14.91 -49.15 24.88
C LEU A 134 -15.86 -50.06 25.67
N ASP A 135 -15.35 -50.93 26.53
CA ASP A 135 -16.14 -51.77 27.42
C ASP A 135 -16.92 -50.90 28.41
N TYR A 136 -16.32 -49.82 28.93
CA TYR A 136 -16.99 -48.83 29.76
C TYR A 136 -18.10 -48.09 28.99
N LEU A 137 -17.85 -47.70 27.74
CA LEU A 137 -18.89 -47.12 26.88
C LEU A 137 -20.03 -48.12 26.64
N SER A 138 -19.74 -49.40 26.41
CA SER A 138 -20.77 -50.43 26.22
C SER A 138 -21.68 -50.57 27.44
N GLN A 139 -21.10 -50.54 28.65
CA GLN A 139 -21.86 -50.55 29.91
C GLN A 139 -22.72 -49.30 30.07
N PHE A 140 -22.21 -48.12 29.72
CA PHE A 140 -22.99 -46.89 29.74
C PHE A 140 -24.22 -46.96 28.82
N LEU A 141 -24.05 -47.55 27.62
CA LEU A 141 -25.18 -47.78 26.69
C LEU A 141 -26.25 -48.70 27.29
N ASP A 142 -25.86 -49.70 28.09
CA ASP A 142 -26.78 -50.62 28.75
C ASP A 142 -27.52 -49.97 29.93
N ILE A 143 -26.81 -49.25 30.79
CA ILE A 143 -27.38 -48.58 31.97
C ILE A 143 -28.44 -47.57 31.54
N TYR A 144 -28.17 -46.81 30.47
CA TYR A 144 -29.06 -45.77 29.97
C TYR A 144 -29.89 -46.20 28.77
N LYS A 145 -30.18 -47.48 28.58
CA LYS A 145 -30.96 -47.98 27.42
C LYS A 145 -32.26 -47.20 27.19
N ASP A 146 -32.96 -46.82 28.26
CA ASP A 146 -34.28 -46.14 28.24
C ASP A 146 -34.18 -44.60 28.29
N LYS A 147 -32.97 -44.02 28.33
CA LYS A 147 -32.74 -42.56 28.33
C LYS A 147 -32.05 -42.13 27.04
N LYS A 148 -32.28 -40.90 26.58
CA LYS A 148 -31.49 -40.34 25.47
C LYS A 148 -30.04 -40.14 25.90
N LYS A 149 -29.09 -40.30 24.98
CA LYS A 149 -27.65 -40.35 25.29
C LYS A 149 -26.88 -39.42 24.36
N PHE A 150 -25.92 -38.68 24.89
CA PHE A 150 -24.91 -37.94 24.12
C PHE A 150 -23.53 -38.44 24.56
N VAL A 151 -22.76 -38.94 23.61
CA VAL A 151 -21.46 -39.58 23.88
C VAL A 151 -20.39 -38.85 23.09
N TRP A 152 -19.38 -38.35 23.78
CA TRP A 152 -18.12 -37.89 23.21
C TRP A 152 -17.00 -38.82 23.66
N TRP A 153 -16.50 -39.64 22.73
CA TRP A 153 -15.49 -40.67 23.01
C TRP A 153 -14.30 -40.45 22.08
N TRP A 154 -13.08 -40.54 22.63
CA TRP A 154 -11.87 -40.26 21.87
C TRP A 154 -10.72 -41.19 22.23
N SER A 155 -9.95 -41.59 21.22
CA SER A 155 -8.73 -42.37 21.40
C SER A 155 -7.52 -41.70 20.77
N THR A 156 -6.47 -41.60 21.58
CA THR A 156 -5.22 -40.89 21.31
C THR A 156 -4.03 -41.84 21.43
N GLU A 157 -4.03 -42.76 22.39
CA GLU A 157 -2.82 -43.51 22.76
C GLU A 157 -2.18 -44.26 21.60
N MET A 158 -2.98 -44.98 20.81
CA MET A 158 -2.48 -45.82 19.71
C MET A 158 -2.37 -45.07 18.37
N SER A 159 -2.85 -43.83 18.28
CA SER A 159 -2.91 -43.05 17.03
C SER A 159 -1.97 -41.84 17.02
N HIS A 160 -1.50 -41.37 18.18
CA HIS A 160 -0.77 -40.11 18.29
C HIS A 160 0.66 -40.15 17.72
N ASP A 161 1.45 -41.17 18.07
CA ASP A 161 2.89 -41.21 17.78
C ASP A 161 3.30 -42.27 16.75
N SER A 162 2.38 -43.16 16.35
CA SER A 162 2.68 -44.27 15.44
C SER A 162 1.55 -44.51 14.45
N PHE A 163 1.83 -44.26 13.17
CA PHE A 163 0.90 -44.56 12.09
C PHE A 163 0.51 -46.04 12.03
N ASN A 164 1.47 -46.94 12.30
CA ASN A 164 1.28 -48.38 12.18
C ASN A 164 0.52 -48.99 13.37
N ALA A 165 0.55 -48.36 14.56
CA ALA A 165 -0.12 -48.88 15.74
C ALA A 165 -1.65 -48.88 15.61
N ILE A 166 -2.22 -47.98 14.80
CA ILE A 166 -3.67 -47.88 14.56
C ILE A 166 -4.25 -49.19 14.01
N SER A 167 -3.50 -49.91 13.17
CA SER A 167 -3.95 -51.19 12.60
C SER A 167 -4.31 -52.24 13.65
N SER A 168 -3.67 -52.19 14.83
CA SER A 168 -3.95 -53.10 15.94
C SER A 168 -5.32 -52.89 16.60
N MET A 169 -5.96 -51.74 16.34
CA MET A 169 -7.25 -51.39 16.93
C MET A 169 -8.45 -51.81 16.07
N ASP A 170 -8.21 -52.20 14.80
CA ASP A 170 -9.27 -52.41 13.82
C ASP A 170 -10.28 -53.48 14.26
N ASP A 171 -9.79 -54.60 14.79
CA ASP A 171 -10.64 -55.67 15.32
C ASP A 171 -11.37 -55.25 16.60
N ILE A 172 -10.75 -54.42 17.44
CA ILE A 172 -11.35 -53.93 18.69
C ILE A 172 -12.55 -53.05 18.38
N TYR A 173 -12.39 -52.10 17.46
CA TYR A 173 -13.48 -51.25 17.00
C TYR A 173 -14.57 -52.06 16.30
N LEU A 174 -14.19 -53.01 15.44
CA LEU A 174 -15.15 -53.88 14.76
C LEU A 174 -16.01 -54.65 15.77
N ASN A 175 -15.37 -55.27 16.76
CA ASN A 175 -16.04 -56.07 17.77
C ASN A 175 -16.97 -55.22 18.63
N PHE A 176 -16.53 -54.03 19.05
CA PHE A 176 -17.38 -53.09 19.78
C PHE A 176 -18.63 -52.71 18.96
N LEU A 177 -18.46 -52.35 17.69
CA LEU A 177 -19.57 -51.96 16.82
C LEU A 177 -20.56 -53.12 16.59
N LYS A 178 -20.06 -54.35 16.38
CA LYS A 178 -20.89 -55.55 16.25
C LYS A 178 -21.67 -55.86 17.52
N GLN A 179 -21.02 -55.82 18.68
CA GLN A 179 -21.65 -56.11 19.97
C GLN A 179 -22.73 -55.08 20.35
N ASN A 180 -22.55 -53.83 19.94
CA ASN A 180 -23.45 -52.73 20.26
C ASN A 180 -24.36 -52.31 19.09
N GLU A 181 -24.39 -53.08 17.99
CA GLU A 181 -25.12 -52.72 16.76
C GLU A 181 -26.60 -52.41 17.04
N LYS A 182 -27.28 -53.30 17.78
CA LYS A 182 -28.68 -53.11 18.20
C LYS A 182 -28.85 -51.88 19.11
N LYS A 183 -27.90 -51.63 20.01
CA LYS A 183 -27.92 -50.47 20.92
C LYS A 183 -27.76 -49.14 20.16
N LEU A 184 -27.09 -49.19 19.00
CA LEU A 184 -26.80 -48.04 18.13
C LEU A 184 -27.74 -47.96 16.91
N GLU A 185 -28.79 -48.78 16.83
CA GLU A 185 -29.68 -48.80 15.66
C GLU A 185 -30.48 -47.50 15.54
N ASN A 186 -31.01 -47.00 16.66
CA ASN A 186 -31.75 -45.74 16.74
C ASN A 186 -30.86 -44.56 17.21
N SER A 187 -29.60 -44.56 16.81
CA SER A 187 -28.62 -43.51 17.18
C SER A 187 -27.99 -42.88 15.94
N VAL A 188 -27.64 -41.60 16.04
CA VAL A 188 -26.70 -40.97 15.10
C VAL A 188 -25.29 -41.33 15.56
N VAL A 189 -24.51 -41.96 14.69
CA VAL A 189 -23.12 -42.35 15.00
C VAL A 189 -22.19 -41.56 14.08
N VAL A 190 -21.32 -40.74 14.66
CA VAL A 190 -20.31 -39.97 13.94
C VAL A 190 -18.95 -40.59 14.23
N LEU A 191 -18.25 -41.02 13.18
CA LEU A 191 -16.85 -41.44 13.26
C LEU A 191 -16.02 -40.39 12.53
N PHE A 192 -15.11 -39.72 13.22
CA PHE A 192 -14.34 -38.63 12.63
C PHE A 192 -12.92 -38.59 13.19
N SER A 193 -12.05 -37.87 12.48
CA SER A 193 -10.71 -37.48 12.90
C SER A 193 -10.64 -35.95 12.99
N ASP A 194 -9.74 -35.44 13.82
CA ASP A 194 -9.50 -34.02 14.02
C ASP A 194 -8.43 -33.45 13.08
N HIS A 195 -7.38 -34.22 12.79
CA HIS A 195 -6.32 -33.92 11.83
C HIS A 195 -5.59 -35.20 11.37
N GLY A 196 -4.92 -35.16 10.22
CA GLY A 196 -3.97 -36.21 9.80
C GLY A 196 -2.61 -36.13 10.53
N ASN A 197 -1.68 -37.05 10.24
CA ASN A 197 -0.42 -37.22 10.97
C ASN A 197 0.45 -35.93 11.01
N ARG A 198 1.03 -35.61 12.17
CA ARG A 198 1.81 -34.38 12.44
C ARG A 198 3.31 -34.59 12.65
N TYR A 199 3.77 -35.81 12.93
CA TYR A 199 5.15 -36.02 13.37
C TYR A 199 5.94 -37.03 12.52
N ASP A 200 5.33 -37.64 11.51
CA ASP A 200 5.93 -38.71 10.70
C ASP A 200 6.30 -38.27 9.27
N SER A 201 7.15 -39.06 8.62
CA SER A 201 7.70 -38.84 7.27
C SER A 201 6.63 -38.71 6.17
N ILE A 202 5.42 -39.23 6.40
CA ILE A 202 4.29 -39.08 5.45
C ILE A 202 3.96 -37.60 5.15
N ARG A 203 4.28 -36.66 6.06
CA ARG A 203 4.10 -35.21 5.85
C ARG A 203 4.97 -34.63 4.75
N GLU A 204 6.07 -35.31 4.41
CA GLU A 204 6.91 -34.94 3.27
C GLU A 204 6.18 -35.15 1.94
N THR A 205 5.14 -36.00 1.92
CA THR A 205 4.32 -36.25 0.74
C THR A 205 3.17 -35.25 0.62
N ILE A 206 2.76 -34.94 -0.61
CA ILE A 206 1.58 -34.12 -0.88
C ILE A 206 0.33 -34.75 -0.25
N VAL A 207 0.21 -36.07 -0.31
CA VAL A 207 -0.94 -36.83 0.24
C VAL A 207 -1.05 -36.66 1.76
N GLY A 208 0.05 -36.87 2.50
CA GLY A 208 0.04 -36.69 3.96
C GLY A 208 -0.29 -35.26 4.40
N ARG A 209 0.06 -34.26 3.58
CA ARG A 209 -0.32 -32.86 3.81
C ARG A 209 -1.79 -32.59 3.56
N TYR A 210 -2.38 -33.21 2.53
CA TYR A 210 -3.82 -33.14 2.28
C TYR A 210 -4.61 -33.87 3.37
N GLU A 211 -4.18 -35.07 3.77
CA GLU A 211 -4.77 -35.82 4.90
C GLU A 211 -4.70 -35.01 6.20
N ASN A 212 -3.61 -34.27 6.44
CA ASN A 212 -3.50 -33.41 7.61
C ASN A 212 -4.61 -32.34 7.67
N ARG A 213 -5.00 -31.76 6.52
CA ARG A 213 -5.99 -30.67 6.43
C ARG A 213 -7.41 -31.16 6.20
N MET A 214 -7.60 -32.39 5.74
CA MET A 214 -8.89 -32.98 5.41
C MET A 214 -9.07 -34.31 6.15
N PRO A 215 -9.21 -34.28 7.48
CA PRO A 215 -9.48 -35.48 8.27
C PRO A 215 -10.78 -36.17 7.86
N PHE A 216 -10.84 -37.45 8.21
CA PHE A 216 -11.99 -38.32 7.92
C PHE A 216 -13.26 -37.86 8.66
N LEU A 217 -14.42 -37.99 7.98
CA LEU A 217 -15.75 -37.82 8.56
C LEU A 217 -16.74 -38.85 7.96
N GLY A 218 -17.34 -39.65 8.83
CA GLY A 218 -18.40 -40.59 8.50
C GLY A 218 -19.60 -40.42 9.45
N VAL A 219 -20.81 -40.41 8.91
CA VAL A 219 -22.04 -40.23 9.69
C VAL A 219 -23.05 -41.33 9.35
N LYS A 220 -23.52 -42.04 10.37
CA LYS A 220 -24.66 -42.97 10.30
C LYS A 220 -25.89 -42.31 10.90
N LEU A 221 -26.98 -42.28 10.16
CA LEU A 221 -28.30 -41.88 10.68
C LEU A 221 -29.11 -43.12 11.09
N PRO A 222 -30.04 -42.99 12.06
CA PRO A 222 -30.96 -44.07 12.39
C PRO A 222 -31.97 -44.29 11.25
N LYS A 223 -32.41 -45.55 11.07
CA LYS A 223 -33.37 -45.93 10.02
C LYS A 223 -34.68 -45.14 10.11
N SER A 224 -35.15 -44.90 11.33
CA SER A 224 -36.35 -44.11 11.64
C SER A 224 -36.29 -42.69 11.07
N LEU A 225 -35.12 -42.05 11.10
CA LEU A 225 -34.94 -40.71 10.54
C LEU A 225 -34.87 -40.73 9.01
N ASN A 226 -34.29 -41.78 8.44
CA ASN A 226 -34.26 -42.01 7.00
C ASN A 226 -35.68 -42.21 6.43
N GLU A 227 -36.52 -42.95 7.15
CA GLU A 227 -37.93 -43.18 6.78
C GLU A 227 -38.79 -41.93 6.99
N PHE A 228 -38.53 -41.16 8.04
CA PHE A 228 -39.28 -39.94 8.34
C PHE A 228 -39.10 -38.85 7.27
N ASN A 229 -37.86 -38.65 6.80
CA ASN A 229 -37.58 -37.66 5.76
C ASN A 229 -36.45 -38.11 4.83
N PRO A 230 -36.79 -38.85 3.75
CA PRO A 230 -35.81 -39.33 2.77
C PRO A 230 -35.01 -38.23 2.06
N GLU A 231 -35.57 -37.01 1.96
CA GLU A 231 -34.87 -35.87 1.35
C GLU A 231 -33.65 -35.44 2.17
N LEU A 232 -33.64 -35.64 3.50
CA LEU A 232 -32.46 -35.35 4.34
C LEU A 232 -31.27 -36.23 3.95
N ILE A 233 -31.51 -37.51 3.65
CA ILE A 233 -30.43 -38.43 3.26
C ILE A 233 -29.90 -38.09 1.87
N LYS A 234 -30.79 -37.72 0.95
CA LYS A 234 -30.42 -37.26 -0.38
C LYS A 234 -29.61 -35.97 -0.30
N MET A 235 -29.99 -35.05 0.58
CA MET A 235 -29.26 -33.82 0.85
C MET A 235 -27.89 -34.09 1.47
N MET A 236 -27.82 -34.91 2.52
CA MET A 236 -26.56 -35.31 3.13
C MET A 236 -25.63 -35.99 2.12
N LYS A 237 -26.14 -36.87 1.26
CA LYS A 237 -25.37 -37.49 0.16
C LYS A 237 -24.85 -36.46 -0.84
N ALA A 238 -25.63 -35.42 -1.14
CA ALA A 238 -25.16 -34.33 -1.99
C ALA A 238 -24.08 -33.49 -1.28
N ASN A 239 -24.25 -33.21 0.01
CA ASN A 239 -23.28 -32.48 0.83
C ASN A 239 -21.98 -33.26 1.06
N SER A 240 -22.02 -34.60 1.02
CA SER A 240 -20.85 -35.45 1.22
C SER A 240 -19.78 -35.31 0.12
N GLN A 241 -20.14 -34.63 -0.98
CA GLN A 241 -19.28 -34.27 -2.10
C GLN A 241 -18.95 -32.77 -2.13
N LYS A 242 -19.32 -32.01 -1.10
CA LYS A 242 -19.10 -30.56 -0.98
C LYS A 242 -18.25 -30.24 0.25
N MET A 243 -17.67 -29.04 0.28
CA MET A 243 -16.81 -28.62 1.38
C MET A 243 -17.57 -28.53 2.71
N THR A 244 -17.20 -29.41 3.65
CA THR A 244 -17.63 -29.39 5.05
C THR A 244 -16.50 -28.99 6.00
N THR A 245 -16.88 -28.66 7.23
CA THR A 245 -16.02 -28.06 8.23
C THR A 245 -16.40 -28.52 9.63
N GLN A 246 -15.49 -28.38 10.58
CA GLN A 246 -15.78 -28.67 11.99
C GLN A 246 -16.91 -27.80 12.57
N PHE A 247 -17.11 -26.58 12.05
CA PHE A 247 -18.26 -25.74 12.42
C PHE A 247 -19.59 -26.28 11.88
N ASP A 248 -19.58 -26.92 10.71
CA ASP A 248 -20.77 -27.58 10.16
C ASP A 248 -21.20 -28.77 11.02
N LEU A 249 -20.23 -29.47 11.63
CA LEU A 249 -20.52 -30.54 12.58
C LEU A 249 -21.15 -29.99 13.87
N HIS A 250 -20.71 -28.85 14.37
CA HIS A 250 -21.40 -28.16 15.48
C HIS A 250 -22.83 -27.78 15.11
N ALA A 251 -23.02 -27.18 13.92
CA ALA A 251 -24.35 -26.82 13.42
C ALA A 251 -25.25 -28.05 13.25
N PHE A 252 -24.69 -29.19 12.82
CA PHE A 252 -25.39 -30.46 12.72
C PHE A 252 -25.88 -30.97 14.07
N LEU A 253 -25.03 -30.93 15.09
CA LEU A 253 -25.41 -31.34 16.45
C LEU A 253 -26.52 -30.43 17.02
N ASN A 254 -26.45 -29.12 16.79
CA ASN A 254 -27.51 -28.18 17.18
C ASN A 254 -28.83 -28.46 16.44
N SER A 255 -28.79 -28.70 15.13
CA SER A 255 -29.99 -29.05 14.35
C SER A 255 -30.63 -30.35 14.84
N LEU A 256 -29.83 -31.36 15.20
CA LEU A 256 -30.34 -32.61 15.77
C LEU A 256 -31.00 -32.40 17.14
N LEU A 257 -30.40 -31.56 17.98
CA LEU A 257 -30.92 -31.25 19.31
C LEU A 257 -32.25 -30.47 19.22
N ASN A 258 -32.31 -29.45 18.37
CA ASN A 258 -33.48 -28.58 18.20
C ASN A 258 -34.54 -29.15 17.26
N LYS A 259 -34.27 -30.25 16.56
CA LYS A 259 -35.10 -30.82 15.49
C LYS A 259 -35.37 -29.81 14.37
N GLU A 260 -34.34 -29.08 13.97
CA GLU A 260 -34.38 -28.14 12.85
C GLU A 260 -34.10 -28.91 11.54
N TRP A 261 -35.11 -29.02 10.69
CA TRP A 261 -35.06 -29.77 9.43
C TRP A 261 -35.22 -28.90 8.18
N ASP A 262 -35.21 -27.56 8.34
CA ASP A 262 -35.38 -26.64 7.21
C ASP A 262 -34.18 -26.71 6.27
N THR A 263 -34.43 -26.94 4.99
CA THR A 263 -33.38 -27.15 3.98
C THR A 263 -32.80 -25.84 3.46
N LYS A 264 -33.52 -24.72 3.59
CA LYS A 264 -33.13 -23.43 3.01
C LYS A 264 -32.67 -22.45 4.07
N VAL A 265 -31.36 -22.29 4.17
CA VAL A 265 -30.74 -21.36 5.11
C VAL A 265 -29.94 -20.32 4.33
N SER A 266 -30.07 -19.04 4.71
CA SER A 266 -29.29 -17.93 4.16
C SER A 266 -27.79 -18.09 4.42
N GLU A 267 -26.96 -17.25 3.80
CA GLU A 267 -25.50 -17.27 3.98
C GLU A 267 -25.10 -17.27 5.46
N ARG A 268 -24.46 -18.37 5.89
CA ARG A 268 -23.96 -18.57 7.26
C ARG A 268 -22.53 -19.07 7.19
N ARG A 269 -21.76 -18.80 8.25
CA ARG A 269 -20.42 -19.37 8.45
C ARG A 269 -20.45 -20.91 8.40
N ALA A 270 -21.46 -21.50 9.00
CA ALA A 270 -21.63 -22.94 9.16
C ALA A 270 -23.02 -23.40 8.71
N TYR A 271 -23.05 -24.54 8.02
CA TYR A 271 -24.26 -25.20 7.53
C TYR A 271 -24.35 -26.57 8.17
N SER A 272 -25.47 -26.87 8.85
CA SER A 272 -25.75 -28.23 9.31
C SER A 272 -25.60 -29.21 8.16
N LEU A 273 -25.11 -30.42 8.43
CA LEU A 273 -25.01 -31.47 7.41
C LEU A 273 -26.38 -31.82 6.81
N LEU A 274 -27.48 -31.48 7.51
CA LEU A 274 -28.87 -31.68 7.09
C LEU A 274 -29.42 -30.57 6.18
N HIS A 275 -28.74 -29.42 6.07
CA HIS A 275 -29.17 -28.28 5.25
C HIS A 275 -28.47 -28.31 3.88
N GLU A 276 -28.97 -27.60 2.88
CA GLU A 276 -28.28 -27.53 1.58
C GLU A 276 -26.98 -26.73 1.68
N HIS A 277 -25.84 -27.37 1.36
CA HIS A 277 -24.55 -26.67 1.31
C HIS A 277 -24.38 -25.98 -0.05
N PRO A 278 -23.83 -24.74 -0.09
CA PRO A 278 -23.61 -24.03 -1.35
C PRO A 278 -22.55 -24.72 -2.22
N ASN A 279 -22.78 -24.73 -3.55
CA ASN A 279 -21.87 -25.36 -4.51
C ASN A 279 -20.51 -24.64 -4.60
N ASN A 280 -20.49 -23.31 -4.46
CA ASN A 280 -19.28 -22.47 -4.53
C ASN A 280 -18.90 -21.91 -3.16
N ARG A 281 -18.66 -22.77 -2.17
CA ARG A 281 -18.20 -22.34 -0.84
C ARG A 281 -16.68 -22.14 -0.84
N THR A 282 -16.23 -20.93 -0.53
CA THR A 282 -14.79 -20.62 -0.41
C THR A 282 -14.29 -20.77 1.03
N CYS A 283 -12.98 -20.99 1.20
CA CYS A 283 -12.35 -20.98 2.52
C CYS A 283 -12.60 -19.65 3.27
N LEU A 284 -12.64 -18.52 2.55
CA LEU A 284 -12.95 -17.21 3.13
C LEU A 284 -14.37 -17.16 3.70
N ASN A 285 -15.37 -17.64 2.94
CA ASN A 285 -16.78 -17.66 3.38
C ASN A 285 -16.98 -18.61 4.57
N ALA A 286 -16.24 -19.73 4.60
CA ALA A 286 -16.22 -20.66 5.72
C ALA A 286 -15.35 -20.19 6.90
N GLN A 287 -14.69 -19.03 6.78
CA GLN A 287 -13.73 -18.51 7.76
C GLN A 287 -12.65 -19.55 8.12
N ILE A 288 -12.07 -20.22 7.11
CA ILE A 288 -10.88 -21.06 7.27
C ILE A 288 -9.65 -20.17 7.03
N PRO A 289 -8.67 -20.12 7.95
CA PRO A 289 -7.43 -19.38 7.69
C PRO A 289 -6.73 -19.91 6.44
N ALA A 290 -6.11 -19.03 5.66
CA ALA A 290 -5.50 -19.38 4.37
C ALA A 290 -4.45 -20.51 4.46
N THR A 291 -3.81 -20.67 5.62
CA THR A 291 -2.83 -21.72 5.92
C THR A 291 -3.44 -23.13 5.94
N TYR A 292 -4.71 -23.26 6.30
CA TYR A 292 -5.42 -24.55 6.38
C TYR A 292 -6.30 -24.83 5.15
N CYS A 293 -6.38 -23.90 4.20
CA CYS A 293 -7.15 -24.09 2.98
C CYS A 293 -6.46 -25.13 2.06
N PRO A 294 -7.18 -26.18 1.60
CA PRO A 294 -6.60 -27.22 0.75
C PRO A 294 -6.41 -26.79 -0.72
N CYS A 295 -7.08 -25.72 -1.18
CA CYS A 295 -7.14 -25.33 -2.59
C CYS A 295 -5.90 -24.58 -3.13
N ASN A 296 -4.81 -24.49 -2.35
CA ASN A 296 -3.62 -23.75 -2.78
C ASN A 296 -2.77 -24.55 -3.76
N GLN A 297 -2.21 -23.88 -4.77
CA GLN A 297 -1.18 -24.47 -5.63
C GLN A 297 0.20 -24.18 -5.03
N GLU A 298 1.01 -25.22 -4.86
CA GLU A 298 2.41 -25.10 -4.44
C GLU A 298 3.32 -25.15 -5.66
N ILE A 299 4.15 -24.12 -5.84
CA ILE A 299 5.21 -24.10 -6.83
C ILE A 299 6.52 -24.46 -6.13
N ILE A 300 7.13 -25.58 -6.50
CA ILE A 300 8.42 -26.00 -5.96
C ILE A 300 9.49 -25.02 -6.47
N LEU A 301 10.29 -24.47 -5.56
CA LEU A 301 11.39 -23.56 -5.87
C LEU A 301 12.73 -24.28 -5.77
N SER A 302 13.73 -23.77 -6.51
CA SER A 302 15.13 -24.15 -6.27
C SER A 302 15.70 -23.45 -5.04
N VAL A 303 16.76 -24.01 -4.44
CA VAL A 303 17.43 -23.42 -3.27
C VAL A 303 17.91 -22.00 -3.54
N ASP A 304 18.48 -21.75 -4.72
CA ASP A 304 18.96 -20.44 -5.14
C ASP A 304 17.84 -19.37 -5.16
N GLN A 305 16.63 -19.77 -5.59
CA GLN A 305 15.47 -18.88 -5.64
C GLN A 305 14.92 -18.53 -4.24
N ALA A 306 15.17 -19.37 -3.24
CA ALA A 306 14.64 -19.20 -1.89
C ALA A 306 15.68 -18.74 -0.85
N GLN A 307 16.91 -18.45 -1.28
CA GLN A 307 18.03 -18.15 -0.40
C GLN A 307 17.75 -17.03 0.61
N ASP A 308 17.08 -15.96 0.17
CA ASP A 308 16.70 -14.85 1.04
C ASP A 308 15.71 -15.27 2.14
N ALA A 309 14.71 -16.08 1.78
CA ALA A 309 13.70 -16.58 2.70
C ALA A 309 14.32 -17.55 3.73
N ILE A 310 15.23 -18.42 3.27
CA ILE A 310 16.01 -19.35 4.11
C ILE A 310 16.87 -18.58 5.11
N ASN A 311 17.56 -17.52 4.67
CA ASN A 311 18.39 -16.69 5.53
C ASN A 311 17.58 -15.98 6.62
N VAL A 312 16.42 -15.44 6.27
CA VAL A 312 15.49 -14.81 7.22
C VAL A 312 15.01 -15.83 8.26
N LEU A 313 14.61 -17.02 7.81
CA LEU A 313 14.18 -18.10 8.69
C LEU A 313 15.29 -18.54 9.66
N MET A 314 16.51 -18.77 9.17
CA MET A 314 17.66 -19.15 10.00
C MET A 314 17.99 -18.08 11.06
N ARG A 315 17.86 -16.81 10.71
CA ARG A 315 18.03 -15.71 11.67
C ARG A 315 16.95 -15.73 12.75
N LEU A 316 15.67 -15.87 12.38
CA LEU A 316 14.55 -15.92 13.32
C LEU A 316 14.66 -17.11 14.28
N LEU A 317 15.06 -18.28 13.79
CA LEU A 317 15.28 -19.47 14.61
C LEU A 317 16.37 -19.25 15.64
N ASN A 318 17.49 -18.64 15.24
CA ASN A 318 18.60 -18.34 16.13
C ASN A 318 18.28 -17.22 17.14
N GLU A 319 17.48 -16.22 16.76
CA GLU A 319 16.96 -15.21 17.69
C GLU A 319 16.04 -15.84 18.75
N LYS A 320 15.11 -16.73 18.34
CA LYS A 320 14.26 -17.47 19.28
C LYS A 320 15.08 -18.37 20.22
N LEU A 321 16.09 -19.07 19.68
CA LEU A 321 16.97 -19.91 20.48
C LEU A 321 17.76 -19.09 21.51
N LYS A 322 18.20 -17.88 21.15
CA LYS A 322 18.88 -16.98 22.09
C LYS A 322 17.94 -16.58 23.24
N ASN A 323 16.68 -16.27 22.95
CA ASN A 323 15.70 -15.97 23.99
C ASN A 323 15.44 -17.19 24.89
N PHE A 324 15.34 -18.39 24.32
CA PHE A 324 15.18 -19.63 25.08
C PHE A 324 16.42 -19.97 25.93
N SER A 325 17.62 -19.66 25.44
CA SER A 325 18.86 -19.87 26.20
C SER A 325 18.91 -19.07 27.51
N ASN A 326 18.24 -17.91 27.56
CA ASN A 326 18.10 -17.13 28.79
C ASN A 326 17.22 -17.82 29.84
N PHE A 327 16.27 -18.67 29.40
CA PHE A 327 15.41 -19.47 30.28
C PHE A 327 16.17 -20.69 30.85
N ILE A 328 17.01 -21.34 30.03
CA ILE A 328 17.78 -22.54 30.41
C ILE A 328 19.01 -22.24 31.29
N LYS A 329 19.44 -20.97 31.43
CA LYS A 329 20.61 -20.59 32.26
C LYS A 329 20.58 -21.12 33.70
N ASN A 330 19.42 -21.47 34.24
CA ASN A 330 19.27 -22.03 35.58
C ASN A 330 19.55 -23.54 35.66
N ASP A 331 19.61 -24.26 34.55
CA ASP A 331 19.87 -25.70 34.50
C ASP A 331 21.27 -25.97 33.91
N LYS A 332 22.25 -26.25 34.79
CA LYS A 332 23.67 -26.43 34.45
C LYS A 332 23.94 -27.64 33.53
N LYS A 333 22.93 -28.47 33.24
CA LYS A 333 23.05 -29.71 32.47
C LYS A 333 23.03 -29.49 30.95
N TYR A 334 22.49 -28.38 30.46
CA TYR A 334 22.30 -28.16 29.03
C TYR A 334 23.07 -26.93 28.52
N LYS A 335 23.66 -27.04 27.32
CA LYS A 335 24.30 -25.93 26.60
C LYS A 335 23.59 -25.77 25.24
N CYS A 336 23.20 -24.54 24.90
CA CYS A 336 22.59 -24.23 23.60
C CYS A 336 23.66 -23.84 22.58
N MET A 337 23.50 -24.27 21.33
CA MET A 337 24.35 -23.89 20.20
C MET A 337 23.47 -23.32 19.08
N PRO A 338 23.88 -22.26 18.36
CA PRO A 338 23.13 -21.75 17.22
C PRO A 338 22.85 -22.84 16.18
N PHE A 339 21.65 -22.81 15.61
CA PHE A 339 21.29 -23.67 14.49
C PHE A 339 22.19 -23.35 13.29
N SER A 340 22.74 -24.41 12.69
CA SER A 340 23.45 -24.37 11.41
C SER A 340 22.72 -25.28 10.42
N LEU A 341 22.63 -24.82 9.17
CA LEU A 341 21.90 -25.53 8.12
C LEU A 341 22.76 -26.70 7.58
N LYS A 342 22.18 -27.90 7.52
CA LYS A 342 22.80 -29.06 6.84
C LYS A 342 22.35 -29.11 5.37
N GLU A 343 21.04 -29.12 5.16
CA GLU A 343 20.43 -29.20 3.82
C GLU A 343 19.04 -28.56 3.82
N VAL A 344 18.61 -28.09 2.65
CA VAL A 344 17.24 -27.63 2.39
C VAL A 344 16.47 -28.80 1.80
N SER A 345 15.61 -29.44 2.59
CA SER A 345 14.86 -30.61 2.16
C SER A 345 13.77 -30.27 1.16
N TYR A 346 13.11 -29.12 1.34
CA TYR A 346 12.03 -28.67 0.46
C TYR A 346 11.84 -27.16 0.55
N VAL A 347 11.56 -26.52 -0.57
CA VAL A 347 11.08 -25.15 -0.58
C VAL A 347 10.05 -24.96 -1.69
N SER A 348 8.95 -24.32 -1.34
CA SER A 348 7.88 -24.03 -2.29
C SER A 348 7.25 -22.68 -1.99
N LEU A 349 6.65 -22.08 -3.00
CA LEU A 349 5.83 -20.89 -2.88
C LEU A 349 4.36 -21.28 -3.01
N THR A 350 3.59 -21.01 -1.96
CA THR A 350 2.15 -21.21 -1.98
C THR A 350 1.48 -19.98 -2.56
N VAL A 351 0.70 -20.20 -3.61
CA VAL A 351 -0.01 -19.16 -4.36
C VAL A 351 -1.49 -19.27 -4.07
N PRO A 352 -2.19 -18.15 -3.82
CA PRO A 352 -3.65 -18.15 -3.77
C PRO A 352 -4.24 -18.71 -5.07
N SER A 353 -5.37 -19.43 -4.99
CA SER A 353 -6.04 -19.99 -6.17
C SER A 353 -6.35 -18.90 -7.22
N SER A 354 -6.42 -19.28 -8.49
CA SER A 354 -6.70 -18.37 -9.63
C SER A 354 -7.95 -17.51 -9.44
N SER A 355 -8.94 -17.99 -8.68
CA SER A 355 -10.14 -17.25 -8.28
C SER A 355 -9.89 -16.03 -7.37
N ILE A 356 -8.73 -15.95 -6.70
CA ILE A 356 -8.30 -14.81 -5.86
C ILE A 356 -7.39 -13.85 -6.65
N LEU A 357 -6.71 -14.37 -7.70
CA LEU A 357 -5.85 -13.58 -8.57
C LEU A 357 -6.65 -12.78 -9.63
N ILE A 358 -7.89 -13.17 -9.89
CA ILE A 358 -8.82 -12.51 -10.81
C ILE A 358 -9.73 -11.62 -9.98
N ASP A 359 -9.40 -10.33 -9.94
CA ASP A 359 -10.35 -9.32 -9.47
C ASP A 359 -11.53 -9.26 -10.46
N GLN A 360 -12.70 -9.70 -10.00
CA GLN A 360 -13.93 -9.69 -10.80
C GLN A 360 -14.41 -8.27 -11.14
N GLN A 361 -13.95 -7.24 -10.42
CA GLN A 361 -14.31 -5.84 -10.71
C GLN A 361 -13.50 -5.22 -11.85
N THR A 362 -12.33 -5.79 -12.20
CA THR A 362 -11.42 -5.25 -13.24
C THR A 362 -11.35 -6.13 -14.49
N GLY A 363 -12.27 -7.11 -14.64
CA GLY A 363 -12.29 -8.00 -15.81
C GLY A 363 -11.06 -8.93 -15.90
N GLY A 364 -10.42 -9.24 -14.77
CA GLY A 364 -9.35 -10.23 -14.69
C GLY A 364 -7.98 -9.82 -15.26
N LYS A 365 -7.70 -8.53 -15.41
CA LYS A 365 -6.43 -8.04 -15.99
C LYS A 365 -5.36 -7.66 -14.96
N ASP A 366 -5.72 -7.39 -13.70
CA ASP A 366 -4.79 -6.87 -12.69
C ASP A 366 -4.67 -7.74 -11.43
N LEU A 367 -3.43 -7.90 -10.95
CA LEU A 367 -3.08 -8.53 -9.68
C LEU A 367 -3.40 -7.59 -8.51
N PRO A 368 -4.05 -8.04 -7.42
CA PRO A 368 -4.33 -7.21 -6.25
C PRO A 368 -3.04 -6.63 -5.63
N LYS A 369 -3.14 -5.42 -5.05
CA LYS A 369 -1.99 -4.64 -4.55
C LYS A 369 -1.28 -5.23 -3.34
N ASN A 370 -1.93 -6.15 -2.64
CA ASN A 370 -1.42 -6.81 -1.44
C ASN A 370 -1.49 -8.33 -1.62
N ILE A 371 -0.72 -8.87 -2.58
CA ILE A 371 -0.54 -10.31 -2.65
C ILE A 371 0.50 -10.69 -1.62
N ASN A 372 0.02 -11.33 -0.56
CA ASN A 372 0.88 -12.05 0.35
C ASN A 372 1.18 -13.39 -0.30
N VAL A 373 2.46 -13.64 -0.56
CA VAL A 373 2.95 -14.97 -0.93
C VAL A 373 3.52 -15.64 0.30
N ILE A 374 3.27 -16.94 0.42
CA ILE A 374 3.73 -17.72 1.56
C ILE A 374 4.81 -18.66 1.05
N TYR A 375 6.06 -18.43 1.47
CA TYR A 375 7.11 -19.43 1.28
C TYR A 375 6.92 -20.51 2.32
N ARG A 376 6.94 -21.76 1.88
CA ARG A 376 6.99 -22.93 2.74
C ARG A 376 8.38 -23.53 2.61
N ILE A 377 9.10 -23.63 3.72
CA ILE A 377 10.50 -24.02 3.75
C ILE A 377 10.65 -25.16 4.75
N MET A 378 11.26 -26.27 4.34
CA MET A 378 11.72 -27.35 5.20
C MET A 378 13.24 -27.40 5.21
N LEU A 379 13.82 -27.21 6.39
CA LEU A 379 15.25 -27.18 6.62
C LEU A 379 15.66 -28.32 7.53
N GLN A 380 16.73 -29.02 7.15
CA GLN A 380 17.39 -29.99 8.01
C GLN A 380 18.57 -29.31 8.69
N MET A 381 18.57 -29.30 10.02
CA MET A 381 19.65 -28.72 10.81
C MET A 381 20.84 -29.68 10.89
N ALA A 382 22.04 -29.13 11.03
CA ALA A 382 23.24 -29.90 11.33
C ALA A 382 23.25 -30.38 12.79
N SER A 383 24.14 -31.32 13.08
CA SER A 383 24.32 -31.84 14.44
C SER A 383 24.65 -30.70 15.43
N PRO A 384 24.18 -30.76 16.69
CA PRO A 384 23.74 -31.95 17.42
C PRO A 384 22.26 -32.29 17.33
N SER A 385 21.38 -31.39 16.87
CA SER A 385 19.93 -31.64 16.90
C SER A 385 19.45 -32.52 15.77
N ASN A 386 20.06 -32.41 14.58
CA ASN A 386 19.55 -33.00 13.33
C ASN A 386 18.03 -32.75 13.16
N ALA A 387 17.55 -31.60 13.63
CA ALA A 387 16.12 -31.29 13.63
C ALA A 387 15.64 -30.96 12.21
N LEU A 388 14.48 -31.50 11.85
CA LEU A 388 13.73 -31.10 10.67
C LEU A 388 12.78 -29.96 11.05
N ILE A 389 12.96 -28.79 10.43
CA ILE A 389 12.19 -27.58 10.74
C ILE A 389 11.37 -27.19 9.51
N GLU A 390 10.05 -27.20 9.67
CA GLU A 390 9.11 -26.65 8.70
C GLU A 390 8.66 -25.25 9.13
N ALA A 391 8.68 -24.30 8.20
CA ALA A 391 8.20 -22.95 8.46
C ALA A 391 7.42 -22.37 7.27
N LEU A 392 6.45 -21.52 7.60
CA LEU A 392 5.74 -20.68 6.67
C LEU A 392 6.22 -19.24 6.86
N LEU A 393 6.77 -18.64 5.80
CA LEU A 393 7.23 -17.26 5.77
C LEU A 393 6.33 -16.47 4.83
N GLU A 394 5.55 -15.56 5.39
CA GLU A 394 4.70 -14.66 4.62
C GLU A 394 5.51 -13.45 4.14
N LYS A 395 5.49 -13.19 2.84
CA LYS A 395 6.07 -12.01 2.21
C LYS A 395 4.98 -11.24 1.50
N ASN A 396 4.76 -10.01 1.93
CA ASN A 396 3.93 -9.08 1.18
C ASN A 396 4.72 -8.61 -0.07
N LEU A 397 4.24 -8.98 -1.26
CA LEU A 397 4.87 -8.58 -2.52
C LEU A 397 4.68 -7.09 -2.86
N GLY A 398 3.93 -6.36 -2.05
CA GLY A 398 3.89 -4.90 -2.09
C GLY A 398 5.25 -4.33 -1.70
N THR A 399 6.20 -4.27 -2.64
CA THR A 399 7.39 -3.43 -2.44
C THR A 399 6.91 -2.00 -2.35
N GLY A 400 6.93 -1.42 -1.15
CA GLY A 400 6.63 -0.01 -0.96
C GLY A 400 7.50 0.81 -1.90
N PHE A 401 6.88 1.46 -2.88
CA PHE A 401 7.55 2.34 -3.85
C PHE A 401 8.45 3.36 -3.13
N VAL A 402 7.95 3.89 -2.00
CA VAL A 402 8.68 4.80 -1.10
C VAL A 402 9.53 3.98 -0.12
N SER A 403 10.62 3.41 -0.62
CA SER A 403 11.63 2.73 0.19
C SER A 403 13.01 3.07 -0.34
N TRP A 404 13.97 3.25 0.57
CA TRP A 404 15.39 3.44 0.23
C TRP A 404 16.01 2.22 -0.47
N ARG A 405 15.31 1.07 -0.51
CA ARG A 405 15.72 -0.10 -1.30
C ARG A 405 15.24 -0.04 -2.75
N SER A 406 14.23 0.78 -3.07
CA SER A 406 13.63 0.90 -4.41
C SER A 406 14.55 1.68 -5.35
N ARG A 407 15.09 1.03 -6.38
CA ARG A 407 15.95 1.71 -7.37
C ARG A 407 15.12 2.66 -8.26
N ARG A 408 13.85 2.35 -8.49
CA ARG A 408 12.86 3.25 -9.11
C ARG A 408 12.69 4.56 -8.34
N PHE A 409 12.69 4.52 -7.01
CA PHE A 409 12.56 5.73 -6.18
C PHE A 409 13.79 6.65 -6.30
N HIS A 410 14.99 6.08 -6.44
CA HIS A 410 16.21 6.87 -6.69
C HIS A 410 16.15 7.65 -8.01
N VAL A 411 15.56 7.07 -9.07
CA VAL A 411 15.32 7.78 -10.35
C VAL A 411 14.44 9.01 -10.12
N VAL A 412 13.40 8.89 -9.31
CA VAL A 412 12.50 10.00 -8.98
C VAL A 412 13.20 11.09 -8.16
N ILE A 413 14.02 10.71 -7.19
CA ILE A 413 14.83 11.67 -6.40
C ILE A 413 15.80 12.44 -7.30
N LEU A 414 16.50 11.75 -8.22
CA LEU A 414 17.43 12.42 -9.14
C LEU A 414 16.71 13.39 -10.08
N LEU A 415 15.53 13.02 -10.58
CA LEU A 415 14.70 13.90 -11.40
C LEU A 415 14.16 15.09 -10.57
N MET A 416 13.79 14.88 -9.31
CA MET A 416 13.36 15.92 -8.37
C MET A 416 14.49 16.93 -8.12
N MET A 417 15.70 16.45 -7.79
CA MET A 417 16.89 17.32 -7.60
C MET A 417 17.21 18.11 -8.87
N GLY A 418 17.08 17.49 -10.05
CA GLY A 418 17.26 18.15 -11.33
C GLY A 418 16.31 19.34 -11.45
N ILE A 419 14.99 19.09 -11.32
CA ILE A 419 13.98 20.17 -11.35
C ILE A 419 14.30 21.27 -10.34
N THR A 420 14.73 20.92 -9.12
CA THR A 420 15.11 21.92 -8.11
C THR A 420 16.19 22.87 -8.64
N PHE A 421 17.27 22.36 -9.23
CA PHE A 421 18.35 23.21 -9.74
C PHE A 421 17.97 24.00 -11.00
N PHE A 422 17.17 23.40 -11.89
CA PHE A 422 16.65 24.11 -13.07
C PHE A 422 15.72 25.26 -12.69
N VAL A 423 14.79 25.01 -11.76
CA VAL A 423 13.86 26.04 -11.31
C VAL A 423 14.62 27.10 -10.50
N PHE A 424 15.57 26.71 -9.66
CA PHE A 424 16.40 27.65 -8.89
C PHE A 424 17.14 28.64 -9.79
N SER A 425 17.77 28.15 -10.86
CA SER A 425 18.47 28.97 -11.88
C SER A 425 17.60 30.03 -12.56
N ARG A 426 16.27 29.89 -12.44
CA ARG A 426 15.28 30.85 -12.97
C ARG A 426 14.70 31.71 -11.86
N THR A 427 14.27 31.11 -10.76
CA THR A 427 13.48 31.78 -9.72
C THR A 427 14.33 32.67 -8.84
N HIS A 428 15.64 32.42 -8.69
CA HIS A 428 16.50 33.33 -7.93
C HIS A 428 16.48 34.76 -8.48
N LEU A 429 16.13 34.93 -9.77
CA LEU A 429 16.14 36.23 -10.43
C LEU A 429 15.15 37.21 -9.80
N SER A 430 14.08 36.73 -9.14
CA SER A 430 13.12 37.60 -8.45
C SER A 430 13.75 38.40 -7.31
N ILE A 431 14.64 37.76 -6.54
CA ILE A 431 15.40 38.40 -5.47
C ILE A 431 16.64 39.11 -6.03
N THR A 432 17.40 38.48 -6.92
CA THR A 432 18.63 39.13 -7.42
C THR A 432 18.32 40.39 -8.23
N MET A 433 17.16 40.48 -8.91
CA MET A 433 16.73 41.70 -9.60
C MET A 433 16.56 42.89 -8.63
N ILE A 434 16.07 42.64 -7.42
CA ILE A 434 15.92 43.65 -6.36
C ILE A 434 17.28 44.25 -5.97
N CYS A 435 18.33 43.43 -5.98
CA CYS A 435 19.70 43.83 -5.63
C CYS A 435 20.45 44.44 -6.83
N MET A 436 20.15 43.98 -8.05
CA MET A 436 20.81 44.42 -9.28
C MET A 436 20.37 45.82 -9.73
N VAL A 437 19.13 46.21 -9.43
CA VAL A 437 18.51 47.41 -9.97
C VAL A 437 18.55 48.59 -9.00
N ASN A 438 18.99 49.75 -9.49
CA ASN A 438 18.95 51.01 -8.75
C ASN A 438 17.52 51.57 -8.72
N SER A 439 16.81 51.34 -7.61
CA SER A 439 15.41 51.77 -7.45
C SER A 439 15.27 53.30 -7.34
N THR A 440 16.28 53.98 -6.79
CA THR A 440 16.29 55.46 -6.62
C THR A 440 16.45 56.17 -7.96
N ALA A 441 17.39 55.72 -8.80
CA ALA A 441 17.64 56.30 -10.13
C ALA A 441 16.44 56.13 -11.09
N ILE A 442 15.73 54.99 -11.02
CA ILE A 442 14.53 54.74 -11.84
C ILE A 442 13.38 55.66 -11.43
N ASN A 443 13.19 55.86 -10.12
CA ASN A 443 12.16 56.75 -9.61
C ASN A 443 12.44 58.23 -9.91
N SER A 444 13.71 58.63 -10.11
CA SER A 444 14.04 59.97 -10.62
C SER A 444 13.84 60.11 -12.13
N LEU A 445 14.13 59.08 -12.93
CA LEU A 445 13.93 59.08 -14.39
C LEU A 445 12.46 59.07 -14.79
N SER A 446 11.59 58.46 -13.99
CA SER A 446 10.13 58.53 -14.20
C SER A 446 9.56 59.91 -13.89
N LYS A 447 10.19 60.67 -12.97
CA LYS A 447 9.83 62.07 -12.65
C LYS A 447 10.25 63.05 -13.74
N SER A 448 11.36 62.83 -14.45
CA SER A 448 11.84 63.75 -15.51
C SER A 448 11.03 63.71 -16.82
N HIS A 449 10.18 62.69 -17.02
CA HIS A 449 9.33 62.56 -18.21
C HIS A 449 7.92 63.15 -18.07
N TYR A 450 7.54 63.64 -16.88
CA TYR A 450 6.24 64.28 -16.64
C TYR A 450 6.44 65.67 -16.01
N ASN A 451 6.49 66.71 -16.84
CA ASN A 451 6.30 68.09 -16.38
C ASN A 451 4.80 68.32 -16.12
N SER A 452 4.33 68.05 -14.90
CA SER A 452 3.03 68.53 -14.43
C SER A 452 3.15 69.06 -12.99
N PRO A 453 2.42 70.14 -12.63
CA PRO A 453 2.52 70.75 -11.32
C PRO A 453 2.14 69.78 -10.21
N ILE A 454 2.83 69.94 -9.08
CA ILE A 454 2.69 69.19 -7.85
C ILE A 454 1.32 69.49 -7.24
N GLU A 455 0.37 68.57 -7.39
CA GLU A 455 -0.70 68.38 -6.39
C GLU A 455 -1.35 67.01 -6.62
N GLN A 456 -1.44 66.21 -5.54
CA GLN A 456 -2.20 64.96 -5.43
C GLN A 456 -1.66 63.68 -6.09
N ARG A 457 -0.41 63.28 -5.80
CA ARG A 457 -0.06 61.84 -5.77
C ARG A 457 0.41 61.43 -4.38
N GLY A 458 -0.49 60.72 -3.69
CA GLY A 458 -0.25 59.83 -2.55
C GLY A 458 0.71 60.33 -1.48
N LYS A 459 0.16 60.78 -0.34
CA LYS A 459 0.87 60.65 0.95
C LYS A 459 1.50 59.25 0.97
N ILE A 460 2.83 59.17 0.96
CA ILE A 460 3.51 58.00 1.50
C ILE A 460 2.94 57.88 2.92
N GLU A 461 2.25 56.79 3.24
CA GLU A 461 1.69 56.61 4.57
C GLU A 461 2.81 56.75 5.59
N SER A 462 2.78 57.85 6.34
CA SER A 462 3.75 58.18 7.39
C SER A 462 3.80 57.11 8.49
N LYS A 463 2.86 56.16 8.50
CA LYS A 463 2.85 54.99 9.40
C LYS A 463 4.05 54.07 9.17
N CYS A 464 4.46 53.85 7.93
CA CYS A 464 5.55 52.90 7.62
C CYS A 464 6.95 53.51 7.72
N LEU A 465 7.06 54.84 7.88
CA LEU A 465 8.32 55.58 8.04
C LEU A 465 8.63 55.95 9.51
N ALA A 466 7.69 55.71 10.43
CA ALA A 466 7.73 56.24 11.80
C ALA A 466 8.39 55.31 12.84
N ALA A 467 8.91 54.14 12.46
CA ALA A 467 9.53 53.21 13.42
C ALA A 467 10.96 53.58 13.85
N ASP A 468 11.63 54.52 13.18
CA ASP A 468 13.02 54.94 13.49
C ASP A 468 13.18 56.43 13.87
N ILE A 469 12.08 57.17 14.06
CA ILE A 469 12.16 58.60 14.40
C ILE A 469 12.25 58.78 15.92
N ASN A 470 13.43 58.49 16.48
CA ASN A 470 13.80 59.02 17.80
C ASN A 470 15.30 59.26 18.00
N GLN A 471 16.08 59.45 16.92
CA GLN A 471 17.42 60.02 17.03
C GLN A 471 17.66 61.13 15.99
N THR A 472 18.43 62.10 16.45
CA THR A 472 18.61 63.46 15.94
C THR A 472 19.32 63.50 14.58
N THR A 473 18.79 64.33 13.67
CA THR A 473 19.47 64.97 12.52
C THR A 473 20.78 64.35 12.03
N GLN A 474 20.68 63.21 11.35
CA GLN A 474 21.54 62.82 10.24
C GLN A 474 20.65 62.14 9.19
N SER A 475 20.87 62.48 7.92
CA SER A 475 20.15 62.02 6.74
C SER A 475 19.59 60.60 6.86
N ILE A 476 18.26 60.51 6.90
CA ILE A 476 17.48 59.27 7.00
C ILE A 476 17.86 58.35 5.85
N ALA A 477 18.48 57.22 6.17
CA ALA A 477 18.72 56.13 5.24
C ALA A 477 17.36 55.53 4.84
N ILE A 478 16.84 55.98 3.71
CA ILE A 478 15.92 55.16 2.91
C ILE A 478 16.64 53.82 2.71
N VAL A 479 15.96 52.68 2.85
CA VAL A 479 16.53 51.36 2.54
C VAL A 479 16.91 51.34 1.06
N GLU A 480 18.12 51.82 0.77
CA GLU A 480 18.65 52.11 -0.55
C GLU A 480 19.33 50.86 -1.08
N SER A 481 18.62 50.10 -1.93
CA SER A 481 19.31 49.13 -2.78
C SER A 481 20.04 49.90 -3.90
N SER A 482 21.32 50.23 -3.66
CA SER A 482 22.25 50.85 -4.60
C SER A 482 22.69 49.88 -5.71
N GLY A 483 21.71 49.29 -6.41
CA GLY A 483 21.96 48.38 -7.52
C GLY A 483 22.77 49.06 -8.63
N GLN A 484 23.54 48.26 -9.38
CA GLN A 484 24.46 48.76 -10.41
C GLN A 484 23.74 49.14 -11.71
N PHE A 485 22.54 48.59 -11.97
CA PHE A 485 21.86 48.75 -13.25
C PHE A 485 20.62 49.64 -13.14
N VAL A 486 20.45 50.51 -14.14
CA VAL A 486 19.24 51.34 -14.30
C VAL A 486 18.35 50.67 -15.34
N TRP A 487 17.67 49.58 -14.95
CA TRP A 487 16.74 48.86 -15.82
C TRP A 487 15.30 49.23 -15.51
N PRO A 488 14.60 49.95 -16.41
CA PRO A 488 13.19 50.29 -16.22
C PRO A 488 12.31 49.04 -15.99
N PRO A 489 11.14 49.17 -15.33
CA PRO A 489 10.26 48.02 -15.05
C PRO A 489 9.94 47.17 -16.29
N TYR A 490 9.74 47.79 -17.46
CA TYR A 490 9.49 47.05 -18.71
C TYR A 490 10.66 46.15 -19.11
N VAL A 491 11.92 46.57 -18.89
CA VAL A 491 13.12 45.77 -19.17
C VAL A 491 13.21 44.59 -18.21
N GLN A 492 12.94 44.81 -16.92
CA GLN A 492 12.92 43.74 -15.92
C GLN A 492 11.90 42.67 -16.30
N HIS A 493 10.69 43.07 -16.71
CA HIS A 493 9.66 42.15 -17.19
C HIS A 493 10.03 41.45 -18.50
N LEU A 494 10.73 42.14 -19.41
CA LEU A 494 11.26 41.52 -20.63
C LEU A 494 12.29 40.43 -20.29
N ILE A 495 13.19 40.68 -19.34
CA ILE A 495 14.17 39.70 -18.87
C ILE A 495 13.47 38.49 -18.22
N PHE A 496 12.46 38.71 -17.37
CA PHE A 496 11.69 37.61 -16.76
C PHE A 496 10.95 36.77 -17.81
N SER A 497 10.27 37.42 -18.76
CA SER A 497 9.44 36.76 -19.78
C SER A 497 10.24 36.13 -20.93
N ALA A 498 11.48 36.54 -21.17
CA ALA A 498 12.34 36.01 -22.24
C ALA A 498 12.47 34.48 -22.19
N SER A 499 12.64 33.92 -20.98
CA SER A 499 12.71 32.47 -20.78
C SER A 499 11.40 31.75 -21.14
N PHE A 500 10.25 32.39 -20.95
CA PHE A 500 8.95 31.82 -21.31
C PHE A 500 8.71 31.85 -22.81
N TRP A 501 9.14 32.91 -23.50
CA TRP A 501 9.09 33.01 -24.96
C TRP A 501 9.95 31.93 -25.63
N GLY A 502 11.16 31.69 -25.12
CA GLY A 502 12.01 30.60 -25.61
C GLY A 502 11.37 29.22 -25.40
N ALA A 503 10.75 29.01 -24.24
CA ALA A 503 10.03 27.77 -23.94
C ALA A 503 8.80 27.55 -24.85
N PHE A 504 8.05 28.62 -25.16
CA PHE A 504 6.84 28.56 -25.98
C PHE A 504 7.10 27.98 -27.37
N ILE A 505 8.19 28.42 -28.01
CA ILE A 505 8.58 27.96 -29.35
C ILE A 505 9.08 26.52 -29.33
N SER A 506 9.83 26.16 -28.28
CA SER A 506 10.57 24.90 -28.23
C SER A 506 9.75 23.74 -27.65
N ILE A 507 8.69 23.97 -26.88
CA ILE A 507 8.08 22.90 -26.08
C ILE A 507 7.41 21.78 -26.87
N LEU A 508 6.72 22.13 -27.96
CA LEU A 508 6.10 21.13 -28.83
C LEU A 508 7.17 20.32 -29.57
N ILE A 509 8.26 20.99 -29.97
CA ILE A 509 9.42 20.36 -30.59
C ILE A 509 10.13 19.44 -29.58
N GLY A 510 10.31 19.90 -28.34
CA GLY A 510 10.89 19.15 -27.23
C GLY A 510 10.11 17.88 -26.91
N GLY A 511 8.78 17.94 -26.96
CA GLY A 511 7.91 16.75 -26.84
C GLY A 511 8.17 15.70 -27.93
N VAL A 512 8.31 16.12 -29.19
CA VAL A 512 8.63 15.21 -30.31
C VAL A 512 10.05 14.67 -30.21
N LEU A 513 11.01 15.51 -29.80
CA LEU A 513 12.40 15.10 -29.60
C LEU A 513 12.54 14.09 -28.45
N ALA A 514 11.80 14.26 -27.36
CA ALA A 514 11.79 13.30 -26.25
C ALA A 514 11.32 11.90 -26.67
N ASP A 515 10.41 11.80 -27.63
CA ASP A 515 9.94 10.52 -28.15
C ASP A 515 10.93 9.88 -29.13
N ARG A 516 11.60 10.69 -29.98
CA ARG A 516 12.47 10.21 -31.07
C ARG A 516 13.92 10.01 -30.68
N THR A 517 14.43 10.84 -29.78
CA THR A 517 15.82 10.80 -29.31
C THR A 517 15.87 10.26 -27.88
N SER A 518 17.04 10.22 -27.27
CA SER A 518 17.20 9.79 -25.88
C SER A 518 16.76 10.90 -24.91
N PRO A 519 15.70 10.71 -24.09
CA PRO A 519 15.32 11.67 -23.06
C PRO A 519 16.44 11.99 -22.06
N LYS A 520 17.29 11.00 -21.73
CA LYS A 520 18.48 11.19 -20.88
C LYS A 520 19.41 12.26 -21.47
N ASN A 521 19.77 12.14 -22.74
CA ASN A 521 20.69 13.07 -23.39
C ASN A 521 20.10 14.47 -23.50
N LEU A 522 18.78 14.58 -23.76
CA LEU A 522 18.09 15.86 -23.78
C LEU A 522 18.14 16.56 -22.42
N CYS A 523 17.92 15.85 -21.30
CA CYS A 523 18.05 16.42 -19.96
C CYS A 523 19.49 16.88 -19.66
N LEU A 524 20.50 16.14 -20.13
CA LEU A 524 21.91 16.51 -19.96
C LEU A 524 22.29 17.77 -20.76
N ILE A 525 21.87 17.85 -22.02
CA ILE A 525 22.07 19.03 -22.88
C ILE A 525 21.37 20.25 -22.25
N ALA A 526 20.15 20.06 -21.74
CA ALA A 526 19.42 21.11 -21.02
C ALA A 526 20.19 21.60 -19.78
N ALA A 527 20.74 20.70 -18.97
CA ALA A 527 21.48 21.06 -17.75
C ALA A 527 22.76 21.85 -18.08
N ILE A 528 23.53 21.39 -19.06
CA ILE A 528 24.76 22.07 -19.50
C ILE A 528 24.41 23.44 -20.11
N GLY A 529 23.36 23.51 -20.94
CA GLY A 529 22.88 24.77 -21.51
C GLY A 529 22.47 25.78 -20.43
N TYR A 530 21.74 25.34 -19.41
CA TYR A 530 21.41 26.17 -18.24
C TYR A 530 22.65 26.63 -17.47
N ALA A 531 23.61 25.73 -17.22
CA ALA A 531 24.84 26.07 -16.51
C ALA A 531 25.64 27.15 -17.25
N ILE A 532 25.74 27.06 -18.58
CA ILE A 532 26.42 28.06 -19.43
C ILE A 532 25.66 29.40 -19.42
N CYS A 533 24.34 29.38 -19.65
CA CYS A 533 23.51 30.59 -19.62
C CYS A 533 23.58 31.29 -18.26
N SER A 534 23.57 30.55 -17.15
CA SER A 534 23.69 31.11 -15.79
C SER A 534 25.10 31.69 -15.55
N ALA A 535 26.17 30.96 -15.89
CA ALA A 535 27.55 31.42 -15.66
C ALA A 535 27.91 32.67 -16.50
N THR A 536 27.38 32.77 -17.72
CA THR A 536 27.62 33.92 -18.61
C THR A 536 26.79 35.15 -18.26
N PHE A 537 25.70 35.00 -17.49
CA PHE A 537 24.78 36.11 -17.21
C PHE A 537 25.44 37.32 -16.52
N PRO A 538 26.25 37.16 -15.44
CA PRO A 538 26.89 38.30 -14.80
C PRO A 538 27.80 39.09 -15.75
N TYR A 539 28.58 38.37 -16.57
CA TYR A 539 29.49 38.96 -17.57
C TYR A 539 28.73 39.74 -18.65
N LEU A 540 27.63 39.18 -19.17
CA LEU A 540 26.80 39.83 -20.18
C LEU A 540 26.13 41.11 -19.64
N ALA A 541 25.63 41.06 -18.40
CA ALA A 541 24.96 42.19 -17.78
C ALA A 541 25.90 43.38 -17.56
N GLN A 542 27.14 43.14 -17.14
CA GLN A 542 28.12 44.20 -16.86
C GLN A 542 28.70 44.85 -18.12
N ASN A 543 29.00 44.05 -19.15
CA ASN A 543 29.78 44.53 -20.30
C ASN A 543 28.94 44.93 -21.52
N TYR A 544 27.74 44.38 -21.67
CA TYR A 544 26.95 44.52 -22.90
C TYR A 544 25.48 44.94 -22.67
N GLY A 545 25.09 45.23 -21.43
CA GLY A 545 23.75 45.71 -21.08
C GLY A 545 22.65 44.64 -21.16
N HIS A 546 21.39 45.08 -21.33
CA HIS A 546 20.22 44.21 -21.14
C HIS A 546 19.85 43.34 -22.36
N TYR A 547 20.20 43.71 -23.59
CA TYR A 547 19.83 42.93 -24.78
C TYR A 547 20.46 41.52 -24.83
N PRO A 548 21.78 41.34 -24.57
CA PRO A 548 22.38 40.00 -24.55
C PRO A 548 21.91 39.17 -23.36
N VAL A 549 21.54 39.81 -22.26
CA VAL A 549 20.90 39.16 -21.10
C VAL A 549 19.56 38.56 -21.49
N VAL A 550 18.71 39.32 -22.19
CA VAL A 550 17.44 38.84 -22.73
C VAL A 550 17.66 37.66 -23.68
N LEU A 551 18.65 37.74 -24.58
CA LEU A 551 18.99 36.65 -25.49
C LEU A 551 19.45 35.39 -24.73
N SER A 552 20.32 35.54 -23.72
CA SER A 552 20.77 34.43 -22.85
C SER A 552 19.59 33.77 -22.14
N ARG A 553 18.64 34.56 -21.60
CA ARG A 553 17.41 34.04 -20.99
C ARG A 553 16.48 33.35 -22.00
N PHE A 554 16.38 33.87 -23.22
CA PHE A 554 15.61 33.25 -24.28
C PHE A 554 16.20 31.89 -24.67
N VAL A 555 17.52 31.80 -24.88
CA VAL A 555 18.23 30.55 -25.17
C VAL A 555 18.06 29.54 -24.03
N MET A 556 18.17 29.99 -22.78
CA MET A 556 17.89 29.18 -21.60
C MET A 556 16.47 28.57 -21.68
N GLY A 557 15.46 29.37 -22.03
CA GLY A 557 14.09 28.90 -22.24
C GLY A 557 13.96 27.86 -23.36
N VAL A 558 14.63 28.08 -24.50
CA VAL A 558 14.61 27.19 -25.67
C VAL A 558 15.18 25.81 -25.34
N ILE A 559 16.34 25.76 -24.68
CA ILE A 559 17.09 24.52 -24.49
C ILE A 559 16.62 23.75 -23.25
N GLY A 560 16.20 24.43 -22.19
CA GLY A 560 15.74 23.75 -20.97
C GLY A 560 14.23 23.67 -20.82
N GLU A 561 13.50 24.77 -20.63
CA GLU A 561 12.06 24.72 -20.31
C GLU A 561 11.23 24.05 -21.42
N GLY A 562 11.63 24.18 -22.68
CA GLY A 562 10.96 23.48 -23.79
C GLY A 562 11.22 21.97 -23.83
N VAL A 563 12.38 21.52 -23.38
CA VAL A 563 12.85 20.15 -23.61
C VAL A 563 12.81 19.29 -22.33
N LEU A 564 13.10 19.89 -21.19
CA LEU A 564 13.26 19.19 -19.91
C LEU A 564 11.94 18.62 -19.36
N PRO A 565 10.84 19.37 -19.20
CA PRO A 565 9.59 18.79 -18.70
C PRO A 565 9.06 17.60 -19.52
N PRO A 566 9.00 17.64 -20.88
CA PRO A 566 8.57 16.47 -21.64
C PRO A 566 9.58 15.32 -21.55
N SER A 567 10.89 15.58 -21.54
CA SER A 567 11.91 14.54 -21.42
C SER A 567 11.89 13.85 -20.06
N ALA A 568 11.74 14.60 -18.97
CA ALA A 568 11.66 14.06 -17.62
C ALA A 568 10.39 13.21 -17.42
N ASN A 569 9.24 13.66 -17.94
CA ASN A 569 8.01 12.87 -17.90
C ASN A 569 8.09 11.61 -18.79
N ALA A 570 8.83 11.66 -19.90
CA ALA A 570 9.10 10.48 -20.72
C ALA A 570 9.98 9.45 -19.97
N ILE A 571 11.00 9.89 -19.24
CA ILE A 571 11.82 9.01 -18.36
C ILE A 571 10.94 8.42 -17.27
N LEU A 572 10.16 9.25 -16.56
CA LEU A 572 9.27 8.80 -15.49
C LEU A 572 8.30 7.72 -16.00
N SER A 573 7.73 7.93 -17.18
CA SER A 573 6.78 6.99 -17.80
C SER A 573 7.41 5.68 -18.26
N ALA A 574 8.71 5.68 -18.55
CA ALA A 574 9.47 4.50 -18.93
C ALA A 574 10.02 3.70 -17.74
N TRP A 575 10.02 4.27 -16.53
CA TRP A 575 10.59 3.67 -15.33
C TRP A 575 9.56 3.33 -14.25
N ILE A 576 8.41 4.01 -14.24
CA ILE A 576 7.41 3.87 -13.18
C ILE A 576 6.12 3.23 -13.73
N PRO A 577 5.57 2.19 -13.10
CA PRO A 577 4.26 1.62 -13.42
C PRO A 577 3.11 2.61 -13.22
N ASN A 578 2.00 2.45 -13.94
CA ASN A 578 0.85 3.39 -13.90
C ASN A 578 0.28 3.62 -12.49
N GLU A 579 0.33 2.59 -11.66
CA GLU A 579 -0.21 2.59 -10.31
C GLU A 579 0.65 3.40 -9.33
N GLU A 580 1.96 3.50 -9.60
CA GLU A 580 2.93 4.25 -8.77
C GLU A 580 3.18 5.67 -9.31
N LYS A 581 2.79 5.96 -10.56
CA LYS A 581 3.07 7.23 -11.27
C LYS A 581 2.55 8.46 -10.54
N GLY A 582 1.36 8.39 -9.93
CA GLY A 582 0.78 9.53 -9.21
C GLY A 582 1.68 10.00 -8.06
N ILE A 583 2.16 9.05 -7.24
CA ILE A 583 3.07 9.33 -6.12
C ILE A 583 4.44 9.78 -6.65
N ALA A 584 4.97 9.08 -7.68
CA ALA A 584 6.24 9.43 -8.29
C ALA A 584 6.25 10.87 -8.86
N LEU A 585 5.18 11.29 -9.52
CA LEU A 585 5.04 12.66 -10.04
C LEU A 585 4.92 13.68 -8.90
N ALA A 586 4.21 13.35 -7.81
CA ALA A 586 4.11 14.23 -6.65
C ALA A 586 5.50 14.55 -6.08
N PHE A 587 6.35 13.54 -5.88
CA PHE A 587 7.74 13.71 -5.46
C PHE A 587 8.58 14.48 -6.50
N PHE A 588 8.53 14.06 -7.76
CA PHE A 588 9.25 14.73 -8.85
C PHE A 588 8.94 16.23 -8.92
N THR A 589 7.66 16.60 -8.89
CA THR A 589 7.22 18.00 -8.99
C THR A 589 7.49 18.80 -7.71
N THR A 590 7.73 18.15 -6.56
CA THR A 590 8.12 18.83 -5.31
C THR A 590 9.45 19.57 -5.45
N GLY A 591 10.27 19.20 -6.45
CA GLY A 591 11.48 19.92 -6.78
C GLY A 591 11.26 21.42 -7.03
N VAL A 592 10.09 21.81 -7.57
CA VAL A 592 9.71 23.21 -7.82
C VAL A 592 9.54 24.00 -6.52
N GLN A 593 9.03 23.38 -5.46
CA GLN A 593 8.91 24.02 -4.15
C GLN A 593 10.27 24.08 -3.45
N LEU A 594 11.05 22.99 -3.52
CA LEU A 594 12.39 22.93 -2.92
C LEU A 594 13.33 24.02 -3.45
N SER A 595 13.20 24.40 -4.72
CA SER A 595 14.01 25.49 -5.29
C SER A 595 13.71 26.84 -4.64
N SER A 596 12.47 27.10 -4.26
CA SER A 596 12.10 28.35 -3.57
C SER A 596 12.46 28.29 -2.08
N ILE A 597 12.28 27.12 -1.45
CA ILE A 597 12.63 26.90 -0.02
C ILE A 597 14.11 27.19 0.22
N PHE A 598 15.00 26.63 -0.60
CA PHE A 598 16.44 26.82 -0.44
C PHE A 598 16.98 28.00 -1.24
N GLY A 599 16.51 28.19 -2.47
CA GLY A 599 17.12 29.12 -3.41
C GLY A 599 16.87 30.60 -3.10
N VAL A 600 15.67 30.95 -2.64
CA VAL A 600 15.31 32.36 -2.35
C VAL A 600 16.08 32.91 -1.13
N PRO A 601 16.17 32.20 0.01
CA PRO A 601 17.01 32.64 1.13
C PRO A 601 18.50 32.71 0.77
N VAL A 602 19.01 31.72 0.02
CA VAL A 602 20.42 31.72 -0.43
C VAL A 602 20.70 32.92 -1.32
N ALA A 603 19.79 33.25 -2.26
CA ALA A 603 19.93 34.42 -3.11
C ALA A 603 19.91 35.73 -2.31
N ALA A 604 19.05 35.83 -1.30
CA ALA A 604 18.98 37.00 -0.42
C ALA A 604 20.27 37.19 0.39
N HIS A 605 20.83 36.09 0.93
CA HIS A 605 22.08 36.14 1.70
C HIS A 605 23.28 36.58 0.87
N PHE A 606 23.41 36.09 -0.37
CA PHE A 606 24.49 36.53 -1.27
C PHE A 606 24.30 37.96 -1.77
N CYS A 607 23.08 38.50 -1.79
CA CYS A 607 22.85 39.90 -2.11
C CYS A 607 23.39 40.87 -1.04
N ASP A 608 23.38 40.46 0.22
CA ASP A 608 23.81 41.30 1.35
C ASP A 608 25.34 41.24 1.58
N ASN A 609 25.96 40.09 1.32
CA ASN A 609 27.40 39.91 1.49
C ASN A 609 28.24 40.63 0.42
N SER A 610 29.41 41.14 0.84
CA SER A 610 30.36 41.87 -0.01
C SER A 610 31.16 41.01 -1.00
N PHE A 611 31.16 39.68 -0.84
CA PHE A 611 31.90 38.77 -1.73
C PHE A 611 31.12 38.50 -3.04
N LEU A 612 31.52 39.18 -4.14
CA LEU A 612 30.94 39.09 -5.49
C LEU A 612 29.42 39.41 -5.59
N GLY A 613 28.75 39.68 -4.47
CA GLY A 613 27.35 40.09 -4.35
C GLY A 613 26.39 39.17 -5.12
N TRP A 614 25.48 39.79 -5.88
CA TRP A 614 24.45 39.11 -6.68
C TRP A 614 25.02 38.13 -7.72
N GLN A 615 26.28 38.29 -8.16
CA GLN A 615 26.90 37.44 -9.18
C GLN A 615 27.13 36.01 -8.67
N SER A 616 27.44 35.87 -7.37
CA SER A 616 27.69 34.60 -6.69
C SER A 616 26.52 33.62 -6.85
N VAL A 617 25.28 34.12 -6.87
CA VAL A 617 24.06 33.30 -7.01
C VAL A 617 24.04 32.58 -8.37
N PHE A 618 24.44 33.27 -9.44
CA PHE A 618 24.47 32.71 -10.79
C PHE A 618 25.55 31.63 -10.94
N TYR A 619 26.73 31.85 -10.35
CA TYR A 619 27.81 30.87 -10.34
C TYR A 619 27.46 29.64 -9.49
N LEU A 620 26.81 29.82 -8.34
CA LEU A 620 26.33 28.72 -7.51
C LEU A 620 25.32 27.85 -8.24
N CYS A 621 24.35 28.45 -8.94
CA CYS A 621 23.39 27.71 -9.75
C CYS A 621 24.06 26.86 -10.83
N SER A 622 25.05 27.45 -11.52
CA SER A 622 25.84 26.74 -12.55
C SER A 622 26.60 25.56 -11.95
N PHE A 623 27.25 25.75 -10.80
CA PHE A 623 27.95 24.69 -10.07
C PHE A 623 27.02 23.53 -9.68
N CYS A 624 25.87 23.82 -9.07
CA CYS A 624 24.90 22.79 -8.67
C CYS A 624 24.40 21.96 -9.86
N LEU A 625 24.16 22.59 -11.02
CA LEU A 625 23.75 21.89 -12.23
C LEU A 625 24.85 20.97 -12.77
N LEU A 626 26.11 21.42 -12.79
CA LEU A 626 27.25 20.60 -13.21
C LEU A 626 27.49 19.41 -12.27
N VAL A 627 27.36 19.62 -10.96
CA VAL A 627 27.44 18.54 -9.97
C VAL A 627 26.32 17.53 -10.18
N TRP A 628 25.10 17.95 -10.52
CA TRP A 628 23.97 17.06 -10.79
C TRP A 628 24.13 16.25 -12.08
N VAL A 629 24.78 16.81 -13.12
CA VAL A 629 25.04 16.13 -14.39
C VAL A 629 25.83 14.84 -14.18
N ILE A 630 26.77 14.80 -13.23
CA ILE A 630 27.63 13.64 -12.95
C ILE A 630 26.81 12.41 -12.54
N PRO A 631 26.07 12.40 -11.40
CA PRO A 631 25.28 11.25 -11.00
C PRO A 631 24.14 10.97 -11.98
N PHE A 632 23.55 12.00 -12.63
CA PHE A 632 22.50 11.79 -13.62
C PHE A 632 23.01 11.00 -14.84
N TYR A 633 24.24 11.29 -15.31
CA TYR A 633 24.85 10.58 -16.42
C TYR A 633 25.12 9.10 -16.10
N PHE A 634 25.62 8.79 -14.90
CA PHE A 634 25.99 7.42 -14.53
C PHE A 634 24.81 6.56 -14.06
N LEU A 635 23.83 7.16 -13.36
CA LEU A 635 22.75 6.40 -12.73
C LEU A 635 21.52 6.28 -13.65
N ILE A 636 21.14 7.32 -14.39
CA ILE A 636 19.89 7.27 -15.16
C ILE A 636 20.14 6.59 -16.51
N GLU A 637 19.25 5.68 -16.90
CA GLU A 637 19.22 5.08 -18.24
C GLU A 637 17.87 5.32 -18.91
N ASN A 638 17.81 5.29 -20.25
CA ASN A 638 16.54 5.52 -20.97
C ASN A 638 15.54 4.37 -20.82
N SER A 639 16.02 3.19 -20.40
CA SER A 639 15.19 2.01 -20.18
C SER A 639 15.76 1.19 -19.03
N PRO A 640 14.89 0.62 -18.16
CA PRO A 640 15.33 -0.28 -17.09
C PRO A 640 16.07 -1.53 -17.62
N ARG A 641 15.91 -1.90 -18.91
CA ARG A 641 16.68 -3.00 -19.52
C ARG A 641 18.18 -2.72 -19.60
N LYS A 642 18.59 -1.45 -19.78
CA LYS A 642 20.00 -1.06 -19.94
C LYS A 642 20.68 -0.74 -18.61
N ALA A 643 19.91 -0.60 -17.52
CA ALA A 643 20.40 -0.19 -16.22
C ALA A 643 21.16 -1.33 -15.51
N ARG A 644 22.50 -1.24 -15.47
CA ARG A 644 23.38 -2.29 -14.89
C ARG A 644 23.22 -2.46 -13.38
N TRP A 645 22.81 -1.41 -12.67
CA TRP A 645 22.67 -1.34 -11.21
C TRP A 645 21.28 -1.75 -10.70
N LEU A 646 20.37 -2.14 -11.59
CA LEU A 646 19.02 -2.60 -11.26
C LEU A 646 19.06 -4.07 -10.83
N GLY A 647 18.49 -4.39 -9.66
CA GLY A 647 18.38 -5.76 -9.16
C GLY A 647 17.56 -6.66 -10.09
N VAL A 648 17.83 -7.97 -10.09
CA VAL A 648 17.20 -8.95 -10.99
C VAL A 648 15.68 -8.96 -10.81
N SER A 649 15.20 -9.06 -9.56
CA SER A 649 13.78 -9.09 -9.23
C SER A 649 13.05 -7.80 -9.65
N GLU A 650 13.65 -6.62 -9.43
CA GLU A 650 13.06 -5.33 -9.81
C GLU A 650 13.04 -5.13 -11.34
N ARG A 651 14.06 -5.65 -12.04
CA ARG A 651 14.14 -5.61 -13.50
C ARG A 651 13.05 -6.48 -14.14
N GLU A 652 12.78 -7.66 -13.59
CA GLU A 652 11.74 -8.55 -14.09
C GLU A 652 10.35 -8.02 -13.79
N PHE A 653 10.13 -7.49 -12.58
CA PHE A 653 8.93 -6.75 -12.22
C PHE A 653 8.62 -5.63 -13.24
N LEU A 654 9.61 -4.79 -13.55
CA LEU A 654 9.46 -3.69 -14.51
C LEU A 654 9.25 -4.15 -15.94
N LYS A 655 9.99 -5.16 -16.41
CA LYS A 655 9.80 -5.75 -17.75
C LYS A 655 8.36 -6.21 -17.94
N LYS A 656 7.76 -6.77 -16.90
CA LYS A 656 6.40 -7.32 -16.92
C LYS A 656 5.33 -6.22 -16.84
N LYS A 657 5.41 -5.32 -15.85
CA LYS A 657 4.44 -4.22 -15.68
C LYS A 657 4.47 -3.20 -16.82
N LEU A 658 5.62 -3.03 -17.47
CA LEU A 658 5.79 -2.14 -18.62
C LEU A 658 5.78 -2.88 -19.97
N LYS A 659 5.35 -4.16 -20.03
CA LYS A 659 5.30 -4.97 -21.26
C LYS A 659 4.49 -4.25 -22.36
N ASN A 660 3.31 -3.72 -22.02
CA ASN A 660 2.46 -2.97 -22.96
C ASN A 660 3.08 -1.65 -23.40
N TYR A 661 3.78 -0.95 -22.51
CA TYR A 661 4.51 0.29 -22.84
C TYR A 661 5.63 0.03 -23.85
N PHE A 662 6.44 -1.02 -23.63
CA PHE A 662 7.52 -1.38 -24.54
C PHE A 662 6.99 -2.00 -25.84
N ALA A 663 5.97 -2.88 -25.78
CA ALA A 663 5.34 -3.48 -26.96
C ALA A 663 4.76 -2.43 -27.91
N ASN A 664 4.05 -1.42 -27.38
CA ASN A 664 3.53 -0.30 -28.18
C ASN A 664 4.62 0.61 -28.77
N LYS A 665 5.85 0.56 -28.25
CA LYS A 665 6.99 1.35 -28.73
C LYS A 665 7.86 0.58 -29.74
N THR A 666 7.94 -0.75 -29.63
CA THR A 666 8.71 -1.63 -30.53
C THR A 666 7.91 -2.18 -31.70
N GLU A 667 6.65 -2.58 -31.49
CA GLU A 667 5.75 -2.88 -32.59
C GLU A 667 5.21 -1.56 -33.12
N LYS A 668 5.22 -1.38 -34.45
CA LYS A 668 4.52 -0.28 -35.13
C LYS A 668 2.98 -0.40 -35.00
N ARG A 669 2.44 -0.84 -33.86
CA ARG A 669 1.02 -0.68 -33.51
C ARG A 669 0.76 0.81 -33.34
N LYS A 670 0.53 1.49 -34.45
CA LYS A 670 0.04 2.85 -34.49
C LYS A 670 -1.40 2.81 -33.95
N ILE A 671 -1.57 2.75 -32.64
CA ILE A 671 -2.81 3.20 -32.02
C ILE A 671 -2.94 4.66 -32.44
N LYS A 672 -3.82 4.91 -33.40
CA LYS A 672 -3.99 6.22 -34.02
C LYS A 672 -4.79 7.03 -33.02
N VAL A 673 -4.09 7.83 -32.20
CA VAL A 673 -4.75 8.71 -31.23
C VAL A 673 -5.80 9.54 -31.97
N GLN A 674 -7.05 9.38 -31.58
CA GLN A 674 -8.16 10.16 -32.12
C GLN A 674 -8.10 11.58 -31.51
N TRP A 675 -7.17 12.41 -31.97
CA TRP A 675 -6.91 13.76 -31.43
C TRP A 675 -8.18 14.60 -31.31
N MET A 676 -9.09 14.48 -32.29
CA MET A 676 -10.37 15.19 -32.25
C MET A 676 -11.28 14.74 -31.11
N LYS A 677 -11.28 13.45 -30.75
CA LYS A 677 -12.04 12.93 -29.59
C LYS A 677 -11.46 13.44 -28.27
N LEU A 678 -10.13 13.55 -28.19
CA LEU A 678 -9.42 14.09 -27.02
C LEU A 678 -9.69 15.59 -26.82
N PHE A 679 -9.55 16.41 -27.87
CA PHE A 679 -9.78 17.86 -27.77
C PHE A 679 -11.26 18.25 -27.61
N LYS A 680 -12.20 17.35 -27.95
CA LYS A 680 -13.63 17.51 -27.66
C LYS A 680 -14.03 17.02 -26.26
N SER A 681 -13.14 16.34 -25.53
CA SER A 681 -13.44 15.83 -24.20
C SER A 681 -13.52 16.99 -23.18
N PRO A 682 -14.64 17.16 -22.46
CA PRO A 682 -14.78 18.23 -21.47
C PRO A 682 -13.82 18.05 -20.28
N ALA A 683 -13.46 16.81 -19.95
CA ALA A 683 -12.48 16.49 -18.92
C ALA A 683 -11.06 16.98 -19.31
N PHE A 684 -10.69 16.86 -20.58
CA PHE A 684 -9.39 17.33 -21.06
C PHE A 684 -9.35 18.86 -21.15
N LEU A 685 -10.43 19.51 -21.62
CA LEU A 685 -10.51 20.98 -21.69
C LEU A 685 -10.47 21.64 -20.31
N SER A 686 -11.22 21.11 -19.34
CA SER A 686 -11.19 21.61 -17.95
C SER A 686 -9.80 21.47 -17.32
N LEU A 687 -9.06 20.43 -17.68
CA LEU A 687 -7.68 20.22 -17.26
C LEU A 687 -6.71 21.24 -17.87
N LEU A 688 -6.83 21.53 -19.17
CA LEU A 688 -6.03 22.57 -19.83
C LEU A 688 -6.26 23.94 -19.20
N PHE A 689 -7.49 24.25 -18.84
CA PHE A 689 -7.83 25.49 -18.14
C PHE A 689 -7.20 25.55 -16.74
N CYS A 690 -7.25 24.46 -15.97
CA CYS A 690 -6.54 24.37 -14.68
C CYS A 690 -5.03 24.56 -14.85
N LYS A 691 -4.42 23.93 -15.86
CA LYS A 691 -2.99 24.06 -16.16
C LYS A 691 -2.60 25.50 -16.49
N PHE A 692 -3.41 26.20 -17.27
CA PHE A 692 -3.23 27.62 -17.59
C PHE A 692 -3.21 28.48 -16.33
N VAL A 693 -4.26 28.42 -15.50
CA VAL A 693 -4.38 29.26 -14.30
C VAL A 693 -3.35 28.87 -13.22
N ALA A 694 -3.07 27.58 -13.05
CA ALA A 694 -2.05 27.09 -12.11
C ALA A 694 -0.66 27.70 -12.41
N ASN A 695 -0.33 27.89 -13.69
CA ASN A 695 0.94 28.48 -14.08
C ASN A 695 0.98 30.01 -13.94
N ILE A 696 -0.17 30.69 -14.02
CA ILE A 696 -0.28 32.10 -13.62
C ILE A 696 0.02 32.23 -12.12
N TYR A 697 -0.65 31.43 -11.29
CA TYR A 697 -0.42 31.38 -9.84
C TYR A 697 1.05 31.08 -9.51
N ASN A 698 1.64 30.02 -10.09
CA ASN A 698 3.03 29.66 -9.82
C ASN A 698 4.02 30.75 -10.26
N THR A 699 3.73 31.47 -11.34
CA THR A 699 4.58 32.58 -11.79
C THR A 699 4.49 33.75 -10.81
N PHE A 700 3.29 34.08 -10.34
CA PHE A 700 3.09 35.09 -9.30
C PHE A 700 3.87 34.74 -8.02
N THR A 701 3.68 33.53 -7.46
CA THR A 701 4.31 33.14 -6.20
C THR A 701 5.82 32.98 -6.29
N THR A 702 6.37 32.52 -7.42
CA THR A 702 7.82 32.30 -7.56
C THR A 702 8.61 33.53 -8.01
N ILE A 703 7.99 34.43 -8.79
CA ILE A 703 8.69 35.60 -9.36
C ILE A 703 8.29 36.92 -8.68
N TYR A 704 7.00 37.12 -8.43
CA TYR A 704 6.47 38.43 -8.03
C TYR A 704 6.19 38.56 -6.54
N LEU A 705 6.12 37.45 -5.80
CA LEU A 705 5.92 37.47 -4.35
C LEU A 705 7.00 38.28 -3.61
N PRO A 706 8.30 38.16 -3.93
CA PRO A 706 9.30 39.00 -3.28
C PRO A 706 9.15 40.48 -3.61
N SER A 707 8.75 40.82 -4.83
CA SER A 707 8.45 42.21 -5.22
C SER A 707 7.23 42.74 -4.47
N PHE A 708 6.20 41.91 -4.26
CA PHE A 708 5.04 42.27 -3.45
C PHE A 708 5.44 42.60 -2.00
N TYR A 709 6.27 41.77 -1.36
CA TYR A 709 6.79 42.04 -0.01
C TYR A 709 7.67 43.28 0.05
N LYS A 710 8.54 43.52 -0.95
CA LYS A 710 9.36 44.75 -1.01
C LYS A 710 8.51 46.01 -1.20
N GLU A 711 7.58 46.00 -2.17
CA GLU A 711 6.84 47.20 -2.59
C GLU A 711 5.64 47.54 -1.69
N THR A 712 5.07 46.55 -1.00
CA THR A 712 3.84 46.73 -0.21
C THR A 712 4.11 46.67 1.29
N LEU A 713 4.97 45.76 1.73
CA LEU A 713 5.29 45.57 3.15
C LEU A 713 6.62 46.24 3.55
N TYR A 714 7.36 46.81 2.60
CA TYR A 714 8.65 47.48 2.81
C TYR A 714 9.70 46.62 3.54
N VAL A 715 9.62 45.30 3.38
CA VAL A 715 10.51 44.35 4.06
C VAL A 715 11.90 44.36 3.40
N ASP A 716 12.95 44.29 4.23
CA ASP A 716 14.34 44.21 3.80
C ASP A 716 14.63 42.91 3.00
N VAL A 717 15.75 42.87 2.28
CA VAL A 717 16.06 41.78 1.34
C VAL A 717 16.23 40.43 2.05
N ILE A 718 16.83 40.39 3.24
CA ILE A 718 17.09 39.15 3.99
C ILE A 718 15.78 38.59 4.54
N SER A 719 15.01 39.43 5.24
CA SER A 719 13.70 39.05 5.78
C SER A 719 12.74 38.65 4.67
N ASN A 720 12.77 39.33 3.52
CA ASN A 720 11.97 38.98 2.34
C ASN A 720 12.35 37.60 1.79
N GLY A 721 13.65 37.28 1.73
CA GLY A 721 14.14 35.96 1.34
C GLY A 721 13.59 34.84 2.24
N PHE A 722 13.65 35.02 3.56
CA PHE A 722 13.09 34.06 4.52
C PHE A 722 11.56 33.98 4.43
N MET A 723 10.86 35.11 4.50
CA MET A 723 9.39 35.17 4.45
C MET A 723 8.83 34.58 3.15
N SER A 724 9.50 34.77 2.02
CA SER A 724 9.10 34.20 0.72
C SER A 724 9.29 32.68 0.64
N SER A 725 10.14 32.09 1.48
CA SER A 725 10.40 30.64 1.49
C SER A 725 9.35 29.84 2.28
N VAL A 726 8.78 30.43 3.35
CA VAL A 726 7.83 29.78 4.26
C VAL A 726 6.59 29.21 3.56
N PRO A 727 5.92 29.93 2.63
CA PRO A 727 4.73 29.42 1.96
C PRO A 727 4.98 28.12 1.19
N PHE A 728 6.18 27.95 0.62
CA PHE A 728 6.54 26.76 -0.14
C PHE A 728 6.80 25.54 0.76
N VAL A 729 7.28 25.74 1.99
CA VAL A 729 7.45 24.64 2.97
C VAL A 729 6.11 24.00 3.28
N PHE A 730 5.12 24.81 3.64
CA PHE A 730 3.78 24.31 3.95
C PHE A 730 3.05 23.78 2.71
N GLN A 731 3.29 24.37 1.53
CA GLN A 731 2.80 23.83 0.27
C GLN A 731 3.27 22.38 0.05
N VAL A 732 4.51 22.02 0.37
CA VAL A 732 5.00 20.63 0.27
C VAL A 732 4.29 19.71 1.27
N LEU A 733 4.12 20.15 2.51
CA LEU A 733 3.45 19.35 3.54
C LEU A 733 2.01 19.02 3.15
N PHE A 734 1.24 20.02 2.73
CA PHE A 734 -0.15 19.83 2.30
C PHE A 734 -0.26 19.05 1.00
N LYS A 735 0.68 19.25 0.06
CA LYS A 735 0.75 18.48 -1.19
C LYS A 735 0.92 16.98 -0.92
N ILE A 736 1.86 16.60 -0.05
CA ILE A 736 2.10 15.19 0.29
C ILE A 736 0.96 14.65 1.16
N GLY A 737 0.51 15.41 2.16
CA GLY A 737 -0.58 15.03 3.06
C GLY A 737 -1.90 14.77 2.33
N ALA A 738 -2.29 15.66 1.41
CA ALA A 738 -3.49 15.48 0.58
C ALA A 738 -3.40 14.24 -0.30
N GLY A 739 -2.21 13.92 -0.82
CA GLY A 739 -1.98 12.69 -1.58
C GLY A 739 -2.18 11.43 -0.73
N TYR A 740 -1.64 11.42 0.49
CA TYR A 740 -1.81 10.30 1.43
C TYR A 740 -3.27 10.12 1.86
N VAL A 741 -3.95 11.19 2.28
CA VAL A 741 -5.35 11.15 2.70
C VAL A 741 -6.26 10.70 1.55
N SER A 742 -6.09 11.27 0.36
CA SER A 742 -6.83 10.87 -0.84
C SER A 742 -6.66 9.38 -1.14
N LYS A 743 -5.43 8.86 -1.00
CA LYS A 743 -5.13 7.45 -1.22
C LYS A 743 -5.75 6.53 -0.17
N GLU A 744 -5.68 6.88 1.11
CA GLU A 744 -6.24 6.11 2.21
C GLU A 744 -7.78 6.01 2.09
N LEU A 745 -8.44 7.11 1.74
CA LEU A 745 -9.89 7.14 1.51
C LEU A 745 -10.32 6.27 0.31
N GLN A 746 -9.49 6.20 -0.73
CA GLN A 746 -9.72 5.28 -1.86
C GLN A 746 -9.52 3.81 -1.44
N VAL A 747 -8.49 3.50 -0.63
CA VAL A 747 -8.22 2.12 -0.17
C VAL A 747 -9.33 1.59 0.72
N ARG A 748 -9.94 2.47 1.52
CA ARG A 748 -11.12 2.14 2.35
C ARG A 748 -12.43 2.10 1.56
N ASN A 749 -12.39 2.25 0.23
CA ASN A 749 -13.56 2.31 -0.66
C ASN A 749 -14.58 3.41 -0.29
N ILE A 750 -14.13 4.51 0.33
CA ILE A 750 -15.00 5.66 0.70
C ILE A 750 -15.18 6.62 -0.48
N LEU A 751 -14.10 6.85 -1.26
CA LEU A 751 -14.10 7.75 -2.41
C LEU A 751 -13.61 7.03 -3.67
N SER A 752 -14.28 7.26 -4.81
CA SER A 752 -13.76 6.86 -6.10
C SER A 752 -12.57 7.75 -6.53
N SER A 753 -11.73 7.26 -7.45
CA SER A 753 -10.59 8.02 -7.99
C SER A 753 -11.02 9.38 -8.56
N THR A 754 -12.17 9.42 -9.23
CA THR A 754 -12.72 10.66 -9.83
C THR A 754 -13.30 11.60 -8.78
N GLN A 755 -13.99 11.06 -7.75
CA GLN A 755 -14.47 11.88 -6.64
C GLN A 755 -13.30 12.52 -5.87
N ALA A 756 -12.23 11.76 -5.65
CA ALA A 756 -11.06 12.22 -4.93
C ALA A 756 -10.36 13.42 -5.62
N VAL A 757 -10.13 13.35 -6.94
CA VAL A 757 -9.49 14.47 -7.67
C VAL A 757 -10.38 15.71 -7.72
N LYS A 758 -11.71 15.54 -7.83
CA LYS A 758 -12.67 16.65 -7.84
C LYS A 758 -12.73 17.37 -6.49
N ILE A 759 -12.81 16.61 -5.40
CA ILE A 759 -12.83 17.16 -4.04
C ILE A 759 -11.53 17.90 -3.74
N CYS A 760 -10.37 17.29 -4.01
CA CYS A 760 -9.07 17.94 -3.78
C CYS A 760 -8.95 19.24 -4.57
N GLN A 761 -9.41 19.26 -5.83
CA GLN A 761 -9.39 20.48 -6.64
C GLN A 761 -10.32 21.56 -6.09
N LEU A 762 -11.53 21.20 -5.66
CA LEU A 762 -12.51 22.15 -5.12
C LEU A 762 -12.05 22.76 -3.80
N VAL A 763 -11.50 21.95 -2.89
CA VAL A 763 -10.90 22.40 -1.62
C VAL A 763 -9.77 23.39 -1.89
N SER A 764 -8.92 23.10 -2.88
CA SER A 764 -7.86 24.02 -3.29
C SER A 764 -8.41 25.34 -3.83
N GLY A 765 -9.42 25.28 -4.71
CA GLY A 765 -10.08 26.44 -5.29
C GLY A 765 -10.63 27.39 -4.23
N ILE A 766 -11.48 26.86 -3.35
CA ILE A 766 -12.13 27.63 -2.28
C ILE A 766 -11.09 28.23 -1.33
N GLY A 767 -10.12 27.43 -0.88
CA GLY A 767 -9.11 27.88 0.09
C GLY A 767 -8.21 29.00 -0.45
N VAL A 768 -7.74 28.87 -1.71
CA VAL A 768 -6.91 29.91 -2.35
C VAL A 768 -7.70 31.21 -2.52
N THR A 769 -8.97 31.15 -2.92
CA THR A 769 -9.80 32.35 -3.11
C THR A 769 -10.07 33.06 -1.79
N ILE A 770 -10.43 32.32 -0.74
CA ILE A 770 -10.63 32.91 0.60
C ILE A 770 -9.36 33.63 1.04
N GLY A 771 -8.20 32.98 0.94
CA GLY A 771 -6.95 33.60 1.38
C GLY A 771 -6.56 34.83 0.56
N PHE A 772 -6.65 34.80 -0.77
CA PHE A 772 -6.33 35.97 -1.61
C PHE A 772 -7.33 37.12 -1.47
N PHE A 773 -8.60 36.85 -1.16
CA PHE A 773 -9.58 37.89 -0.87
C PHE A 773 -9.38 38.52 0.52
N MET A 774 -8.87 37.75 1.49
CA MET A 774 -8.62 38.25 2.84
C MET A 774 -7.35 39.11 2.95
N ILE A 775 -6.32 38.82 2.14
CA ILE A 775 -5.03 39.56 2.19
C ILE A 775 -5.23 41.08 2.06
N PRO A 776 -5.96 41.62 1.06
CA PRO A 776 -6.20 43.06 0.92
C PRO A 776 -6.72 43.78 2.17
N PHE A 777 -7.45 43.09 3.06
CA PHE A 777 -8.02 43.66 4.28
C PHE A 777 -7.03 43.70 5.46
N VAL A 778 -5.95 42.93 5.39
CA VAL A 778 -4.97 42.78 6.48
C VAL A 778 -3.57 43.30 6.12
N ILE A 779 -3.38 43.82 4.90
CA ILE A 779 -2.09 44.36 4.46
C ILE A 779 -1.72 45.53 5.37
N ASP A 780 -0.68 45.33 6.16
CA ASP A 780 -0.11 46.32 7.06
C ASP A 780 1.41 46.17 7.11
N CYS A 781 2.12 47.30 7.02
CA CYS A 781 3.58 47.35 7.10
C CYS A 781 4.10 47.20 8.54
N GLU A 782 3.28 47.52 9.56
CA GLU A 782 3.66 47.33 10.97
C GLU A 782 3.64 45.85 11.37
N ARG A 783 2.81 45.03 10.70
CA ARG A 783 2.60 43.61 11.02
C ARG A 783 2.71 42.71 9.77
N PRO A 784 3.87 42.66 9.10
CA PRO A 784 4.06 41.90 7.86
C PRO A 784 3.80 40.40 8.03
N TYR A 785 4.00 39.85 9.23
CA TYR A 785 3.80 38.44 9.55
C TYR A 785 2.36 37.94 9.31
N ILE A 786 1.34 38.78 9.54
CA ILE A 786 -0.07 38.40 9.31
C ILE A 786 -0.31 38.13 7.81
N THR A 787 0.23 38.99 6.95
CA THR A 787 0.19 38.81 5.49
C THR A 787 0.92 37.54 5.07
N VAL A 788 2.10 37.26 5.65
CA VAL A 788 2.87 36.03 5.37
C VAL A 788 2.10 34.77 5.78
N ILE A 789 1.41 34.78 6.92
CA ILE A 789 0.58 33.65 7.37
C ILE A 789 -0.56 33.38 6.38
N LEU A 790 -1.24 34.42 5.88
CA LEU A 790 -2.30 34.24 4.88
C LEU A 790 -1.77 33.78 3.51
N VAL A 791 -0.62 34.29 3.05
CA VAL A 791 0.04 33.78 1.85
C VAL A 791 0.46 32.32 2.02
N THR A 792 0.89 31.93 3.22
CA THR A 792 1.22 30.55 3.57
C THR A 792 -0.02 29.65 3.54
N PHE A 793 -1.15 30.13 4.07
CA PHE A 793 -2.44 29.43 3.96
C PHE A 793 -2.84 29.23 2.49
N VAL A 794 -2.76 30.28 1.67
CA VAL A 794 -3.07 30.18 0.23
C VAL A 794 -2.17 29.15 -0.46
N SER A 795 -0.87 29.17 -0.19
CA SER A 795 0.09 28.24 -0.79
C SER A 795 -0.14 26.80 -0.34
N SER A 796 -0.55 26.60 0.91
CA SER A 796 -0.95 25.30 1.46
C SER A 796 -2.18 24.75 0.75
N CYS A 797 -3.22 25.57 0.58
CA CYS A 797 -4.43 25.20 -0.17
C CYS A 797 -4.11 24.92 -1.64
N PHE A 798 -3.23 25.68 -2.28
CA PHE A 798 -2.78 25.39 -3.64
C PHE A 798 -2.04 24.04 -3.72
N GLY A 799 -1.27 23.66 -2.68
CA GLY A 799 -0.61 22.34 -2.57
C GLY A 799 -1.58 21.15 -2.73
N VAL A 800 -2.81 21.27 -2.23
CA VAL A 800 -3.87 20.24 -2.33
C VAL A 800 -4.25 19.95 -3.80
N SER A 801 -4.15 20.94 -4.70
CA SER A 801 -4.49 20.78 -6.12
C SER A 801 -3.61 19.77 -6.87
N ALA A 802 -2.43 19.43 -6.33
CA ALA A 802 -1.58 18.38 -6.88
C ALA A 802 -2.29 17.01 -6.88
N SER A 803 -3.09 16.73 -5.85
CA SER A 803 -3.94 15.54 -5.77
C SER A 803 -5.25 15.67 -6.56
N GLY A 804 -5.47 16.82 -7.21
CA GLY A 804 -6.62 17.11 -8.08
C GLY A 804 -6.26 17.03 -9.57
N PHE A 805 -6.22 18.18 -10.24
CA PHE A 805 -6.02 18.27 -11.70
C PHE A 805 -4.69 17.66 -12.18
N LEU A 806 -3.62 17.74 -11.38
CA LEU A 806 -2.31 17.22 -11.75
C LEU A 806 -2.31 15.67 -11.79
N THR A 807 -3.01 15.03 -10.85
CA THR A 807 -3.21 13.57 -10.85
C THR A 807 -4.06 13.14 -12.04
N SER A 808 -5.16 13.85 -12.31
CA SER A 808 -6.01 13.62 -13.49
C SER A 808 -5.23 13.77 -14.81
N SER A 809 -4.25 14.67 -14.89
CA SER A 809 -3.45 14.87 -16.12
C SER A 809 -2.62 13.66 -16.54
N LEU A 810 -2.40 12.74 -15.60
CA LEU A 810 -1.62 11.52 -15.83
C LEU A 810 -2.49 10.30 -16.11
N THR A 811 -3.69 10.24 -15.52
CA THR A 811 -4.55 9.05 -15.58
C THR A 811 -5.51 9.10 -16.75
N ILE A 812 -5.82 10.30 -17.27
CA ILE A 812 -6.83 10.49 -18.31
C ILE A 812 -6.45 9.89 -19.68
N VAL A 813 -5.16 9.59 -19.93
CA VAL A 813 -4.71 8.97 -21.19
C VAL A 813 -3.62 7.92 -20.99
N ALA A 814 -3.68 6.87 -21.82
CA ALA A 814 -2.67 5.83 -21.99
C ALA A 814 -1.21 6.29 -21.87
N SER A 815 -0.46 5.53 -21.09
CA SER A 815 0.96 5.74 -20.78
C SER A 815 1.90 5.85 -22.00
N SER A 816 1.50 5.35 -23.17
CA SER A 816 2.28 5.42 -24.41
C SER A 816 2.28 6.81 -25.07
N HIS A 817 1.32 7.67 -24.75
CA HIS A 817 1.15 9.00 -25.39
C HIS A 817 1.27 10.18 -24.42
N ILE A 818 1.58 9.89 -23.16
CA ILE A 818 1.66 10.88 -22.09
C ILE A 818 2.69 11.99 -22.37
N GLY A 819 3.80 11.71 -23.05
CA GLY A 819 4.81 12.71 -23.41
C GLY A 819 4.26 13.81 -24.32
N LYS A 820 3.50 13.45 -25.36
CA LYS A 820 2.88 14.41 -26.31
C LYS A 820 1.78 15.23 -25.65
N ILE A 821 0.96 14.59 -24.82
CA ILE A 821 -0.14 15.27 -24.11
C ILE A 821 0.40 16.21 -23.03
N THR A 822 1.46 15.79 -22.33
CA THR A 822 2.17 16.65 -21.41
C THR A 822 2.73 17.87 -22.15
N ALA A 823 3.32 17.70 -23.35
CA ALA A 823 3.79 18.81 -24.16
C ALA A 823 2.65 19.78 -24.56
N ILE A 824 1.48 19.28 -24.95
CA ILE A 824 0.30 20.11 -25.28
C ILE A 824 -0.21 20.87 -24.04
N SER A 825 -0.38 20.17 -22.91
CA SER A 825 -0.84 20.82 -21.67
C SER A 825 0.18 21.83 -21.12
N GLN A 826 1.48 21.57 -21.33
CA GLN A 826 2.55 22.47 -20.94
C GLN A 826 2.68 23.66 -21.91
N PHE A 827 2.34 23.50 -23.19
CA PHE A 827 2.22 24.61 -24.13
C PHE A 827 1.18 25.64 -23.65
N ILE A 828 -0.02 25.18 -23.29
CA ILE A 828 -1.06 26.03 -22.68
C ILE A 828 -0.60 26.64 -21.35
N SER A 829 0.14 25.87 -20.54
CA SER A 829 0.73 26.35 -19.28
C SER A 829 1.69 27.53 -19.50
N ILE A 830 2.52 27.50 -20.55
CA ILE A 830 3.48 28.57 -20.85
C ILE A 830 2.77 29.86 -21.26
N ILE A 831 1.64 29.78 -21.96
CA ILE A 831 0.83 30.96 -22.30
C ILE A 831 0.44 31.71 -21.01
N GLY A 832 0.02 30.99 -19.96
CA GLY A 832 -0.26 31.58 -18.65
C GLY A 832 0.95 32.29 -18.03
N ARG A 833 2.15 31.69 -18.13
CA ARG A 833 3.41 32.29 -17.63
C ARG A 833 3.77 33.57 -18.39
N ILE A 834 3.57 33.59 -19.70
CA ILE A 834 3.82 34.76 -20.56
C ILE A 834 2.86 35.90 -20.19
N LEU A 835 1.57 35.60 -20.01
CA LEU A 835 0.55 36.61 -19.72
C LEU A 835 0.68 37.25 -18.33
N THR A 836 1.31 36.55 -17.36
CA THR A 836 1.41 37.03 -15.98
C THR A 836 2.15 38.38 -15.86
N PRO A 837 3.39 38.53 -16.39
CA PRO A 837 4.07 39.84 -16.45
C PRO A 837 3.24 40.95 -17.11
N PHE A 838 2.61 40.67 -18.26
CA PHE A 838 1.83 41.67 -18.99
C PHE A 838 0.59 42.11 -18.20
N GLY A 839 -0.10 41.16 -17.57
CA GLY A 839 -1.24 41.46 -16.69
C GLY A 839 -0.84 42.33 -15.49
N ILE A 840 0.29 42.04 -14.85
CA ILE A 840 0.81 42.85 -13.73
C ILE A 840 1.14 44.27 -14.19
N ILE A 841 1.79 44.44 -15.35
CA ILE A 841 2.10 45.77 -15.91
C ILE A 841 0.82 46.57 -16.16
N PHE A 842 -0.16 45.93 -16.81
CA PHE A 842 -1.43 46.57 -17.14
C PHE A 842 -2.15 47.05 -15.89
N LEU A 843 -2.29 46.19 -14.87
CA LEU A 843 -2.96 46.52 -13.61
C LEU A 843 -2.18 47.51 -12.74
N LYS A 844 -0.86 47.60 -12.89
CA LYS A 844 -0.01 48.60 -12.20
C LYS A 844 0.01 49.98 -12.85
N LYS A 845 -0.42 50.11 -14.11
CA LYS A 845 -0.37 51.39 -14.85
C LYS A 845 -1.40 52.41 -14.36
N GLU A 846 -2.51 51.95 -13.77
CA GLU A 846 -3.69 52.78 -13.50
C GLU A 846 -3.94 53.08 -12.01
N SER A 847 -3.16 52.55 -11.07
CA SER A 847 -3.46 52.68 -9.63
C SER A 847 -2.22 52.84 -8.73
N SER A 848 -2.44 53.18 -7.46
CA SER A 848 -1.38 53.19 -6.43
C SER A 848 -0.81 51.79 -6.20
N SER A 849 0.45 51.68 -5.74
CA SER A 849 1.17 50.41 -5.55
C SER A 849 0.32 49.35 -4.83
N GLN A 850 -0.28 49.71 -3.69
CA GLN A 850 -1.08 48.79 -2.86
C GLN A 850 -2.41 48.40 -3.53
N THR A 851 -3.13 49.34 -4.13
CA THR A 851 -4.41 49.05 -4.81
C THR A 851 -4.21 48.13 -6.02
N SER A 852 -3.12 48.32 -6.79
CA SER A 852 -2.77 47.44 -7.91
C SER A 852 -2.47 46.01 -7.44
N TRP A 853 -1.74 45.83 -6.32
CA TRP A 853 -1.45 44.51 -5.78
C TRP A 853 -2.71 43.80 -5.26
N ASN A 854 -3.63 44.53 -4.63
CA ASN A 854 -4.93 44.00 -4.20
C ASN A 854 -5.75 43.46 -5.39
N LEU A 855 -5.79 44.22 -6.49
CA LEU A 855 -6.52 43.82 -7.70
C LEU A 855 -5.90 42.58 -8.35
N ILE A 856 -4.56 42.48 -8.38
CA ILE A 856 -3.82 41.31 -8.88
C ILE A 856 -4.19 40.06 -8.07
N LEU A 857 -4.16 40.15 -6.72
CA LEU A 857 -4.49 39.02 -5.84
C LEU A 857 -5.93 38.53 -6.04
N ILE A 858 -6.89 39.44 -6.10
CA ILE A 858 -8.32 39.13 -6.30
C ILE A 858 -8.53 38.48 -7.67
N THR A 859 -7.86 38.97 -8.71
CA THR A 859 -7.99 38.42 -10.07
C THR A 859 -7.45 36.99 -10.14
N ILE A 860 -6.25 36.73 -9.60
CA ILE A 860 -5.68 35.38 -9.59
C ILE A 860 -6.56 34.43 -8.77
N GLY A 861 -7.06 34.87 -7.61
CA GLY A 861 -7.95 34.07 -6.75
C GLY A 861 -9.28 33.73 -7.43
N SER A 862 -9.85 34.68 -8.18
CA SER A 862 -11.11 34.48 -8.93
C SER A 862 -10.92 33.54 -10.11
N MET A 863 -9.83 33.68 -10.85
CA MET A 863 -9.49 32.77 -11.96
C MET A 863 -9.28 31.34 -11.46
N TRP A 864 -8.64 31.16 -10.30
CA TRP A 864 -8.41 29.83 -9.73
C TRP A 864 -9.69 29.17 -9.21
N LEU A 865 -10.62 29.96 -8.63
CA LEU A 865 -11.94 29.47 -8.28
C LEU A 865 -12.70 28.96 -9.50
N LEU A 866 -12.73 29.78 -10.56
CA LEU A 866 -13.42 29.44 -11.80
C LEU A 866 -12.86 28.15 -12.39
N ALA A 867 -11.53 28.03 -12.49
CA ALA A 867 -10.88 26.80 -12.96
C ALA A 867 -11.23 25.58 -12.12
N SER A 868 -11.26 25.74 -10.79
CA SER A 868 -11.56 24.66 -9.86
C SER A 868 -13.03 24.21 -9.94
N ILE A 869 -13.97 25.16 -10.13
CA ILE A 869 -15.39 24.85 -10.37
C ILE A 869 -15.55 24.12 -11.70
N THR A 870 -14.93 24.61 -12.78
CA THR A 870 -14.97 23.94 -14.09
C THR A 870 -14.45 22.52 -14.01
N PHE A 871 -13.36 22.28 -13.28
CA PHE A 871 -12.81 20.93 -13.09
C PHE A 871 -13.67 20.06 -12.17
N ALA A 872 -14.31 20.61 -11.13
CA ALA A 872 -15.24 19.85 -10.29
C ALA A 872 -16.43 19.29 -11.11
N TYR A 873 -16.96 20.09 -12.04
CA TYR A 873 -18.02 19.62 -12.94
C TYR A 873 -17.51 18.60 -13.98
N PHE A 874 -16.48 18.95 -14.75
CA PHE A 874 -16.10 18.20 -15.95
C PHE A 874 -14.92 17.24 -15.78
N GLY A 875 -14.14 17.35 -14.70
CA GLY A 875 -12.91 16.58 -14.50
C GLY A 875 -13.16 15.07 -14.37
N ASN A 876 -12.21 14.26 -14.83
CA ASN A 876 -12.25 12.80 -14.69
C ASN A 876 -10.86 12.24 -14.35
N ALA A 877 -10.79 11.19 -13.54
CA ALA A 877 -9.55 10.50 -13.22
C ALA A 877 -9.38 9.16 -13.96
N GLU A 878 -10.37 8.73 -14.74
CA GLU A 878 -10.32 7.47 -15.49
C GLU A 878 -9.71 7.65 -16.90
N GLU A 879 -9.10 6.59 -17.41
CA GLU A 879 -8.47 6.57 -18.73
C GLU A 879 -9.54 6.68 -19.83
N ILE A 880 -9.33 7.59 -20.79
CA ILE A 880 -10.20 7.68 -21.97
C ILE A 880 -9.88 6.51 -22.88
N GLU A 881 -10.82 5.58 -23.04
CA GLU A 881 -10.70 4.49 -24.00
C GLU A 881 -10.70 5.01 -25.45
N PHE A 882 -9.59 4.77 -26.14
CA PHE A 882 -9.49 4.90 -27.58
C PHE A 882 -9.83 3.54 -28.19
N ASP A 883 -10.80 3.49 -29.10
CA ASP A 883 -11.25 2.24 -29.73
C ASP A 883 -10.04 1.45 -30.23
N GLN A 884 -9.81 0.28 -29.65
CA GLN A 884 -8.84 -0.68 -30.17
C GLN A 884 -9.47 -1.31 -31.41
N THR A 885 -8.76 -1.28 -32.53
CA THR A 885 -9.10 -2.14 -33.67
C THR A 885 -9.14 -3.58 -33.18
N GLU A 886 -10.31 -4.20 -33.30
CA GLU A 886 -10.57 -5.61 -33.05
C GLU A 886 -9.47 -6.46 -33.70
N ASP A 887 -8.65 -7.12 -32.89
CA ASP A 887 -8.03 -8.36 -33.33
C ASP A 887 -7.56 -9.21 -32.14
N LYS A 888 -8.34 -10.29 -31.96
CA LYS A 888 -8.01 -11.61 -31.41
C LYS A 888 -8.05 -11.82 -29.89
N ASP A 889 -9.21 -12.30 -29.47
CA ASP A 889 -9.56 -12.79 -28.13
C ASP A 889 -9.40 -14.33 -27.95
N ASN A 890 -8.57 -15.01 -28.76
CA ASN A 890 -8.54 -16.49 -28.76
C ASN A 890 -7.23 -17.17 -28.30
N ASP A 891 -6.21 -16.43 -27.86
CA ASP A 891 -4.97 -17.05 -27.32
C ASP A 891 -4.81 -16.90 -25.79
N ALA A 892 -5.78 -16.30 -25.10
CA ALA A 892 -5.62 -15.87 -23.70
C ALA A 892 -5.86 -16.96 -22.63
N LYS A 893 -6.25 -18.19 -22.98
CA LYS A 893 -6.63 -19.21 -21.98
C LYS A 893 -5.57 -20.24 -21.59
N ASN A 894 -4.46 -20.36 -22.34
CA ASN A 894 -3.37 -21.27 -21.98
C ASN A 894 -2.10 -20.58 -21.44
N ILE A 895 -2.04 -19.23 -21.46
CA ILE A 895 -0.85 -18.46 -21.09
C ILE A 895 -0.82 -18.08 -19.59
N GLN A 896 -1.95 -18.16 -18.89
CA GLN A 896 -2.05 -17.66 -17.51
C GLN A 896 -1.30 -18.49 -16.47
N ILE A 897 -1.13 -19.81 -16.65
CA ILE A 897 -0.53 -20.66 -15.61
C ILE A 897 1.01 -20.61 -15.66
N GLU A 898 1.62 -20.60 -16.85
CA GLU A 898 3.07 -20.40 -17.00
C GLU A 898 3.51 -18.96 -16.69
N GLU A 899 2.70 -17.94 -17.04
CA GLU A 899 3.01 -16.56 -16.64
C GLU A 899 2.96 -16.43 -15.11
N ILE A 900 1.96 -17.01 -14.42
CA ILE A 900 1.88 -17.05 -12.95
C ILE A 900 3.09 -17.79 -12.34
N GLN A 901 3.48 -18.95 -12.86
CA GLN A 901 4.68 -19.66 -12.40
C GLN A 901 5.97 -18.85 -12.52
N ASN A 902 6.14 -18.08 -13.60
CA ASN A 902 7.32 -17.23 -13.82
C ASN A 902 7.31 -15.93 -12.99
N ILE A 903 6.13 -15.43 -12.60
CA ILE A 903 5.98 -14.25 -11.73
C ILE A 903 6.41 -14.56 -10.29
N LEU A 904 6.22 -15.80 -9.88
CA LEU A 904 6.35 -16.25 -8.50
C LEU A 904 7.71 -16.89 -8.22
N THR A 905 8.36 -17.48 -9.23
CA THR A 905 9.76 -17.94 -9.14
C THR A 905 10.78 -16.79 -9.17
N ALA A 906 10.40 -15.60 -9.63
CA ALA A 906 11.24 -14.40 -9.72
C ALA A 906 11.11 -13.43 -8.52
N ALA A 907 10.07 -13.59 -7.71
CA ALA A 907 9.74 -12.74 -6.56
C ALA A 907 10.29 -13.33 -5.26
#